data_AF-A0AAU5GT95-F1
#
_entry.id   AF-A0AAU5GT95-F1
#
_cell.length_a   1.000
_cell.length_b   1.000
_cell.length_c   1.000
_cell.angle_alpha   90.00
_cell.angle_beta   90.00
_cell.angle_gamma   90.00
#
_symmetry.space_group_name_H-M   'P 1'
#
loop_
_entity.id
_entity.type
_entity.pdbx_description
1 polymer ?
#
loop_
_entity_poly.entity_id
_entity_poly.type
_entity_poly.pdbx_seq_one_letter_code
_entity_poly.pdbx_strand_id
1 'polypeptide(L)'
;MNTASVAATLNAGGFWDQSGGTAVWVLSILGVVAVIGALRLPSALHLRYRANRLLPVVIRQDHTLLGGQANGGTDTGGVPHPRHHEPRHTGELAAYITAHLAADSLGPRVLTPGSGTTTGPDPAPETTSSPHGWVDVLKRLAFFRPRAYHVLLCSLSGEGERPRFSVRILFVPRNTVVAATVLEAAVDPEGGPRRTEAQLREELYERIACYCTVKILSDPRTQDRIPRWESWGDDPDAYRFYRMGITAQEAALAAKKNGEPDRERDLYLTAGGFYGDAAALVPGNLTVRLHQAGVLELIGQHDVPGNESGEQARQRAGHLQNAIQIYEDCVQLWPEHIETAYRLSIACAEKGAGTQPQVPGSDDGHDTHLPEDYERDSVTHLKWLRLRLTRRRVLRRWARTWLPGRRNLGERRYWRQWMALERPLPALRSHRRAFLGAVRIAEAAEVLRAAQPGAADPGRPGRERRPAPETVERAFRTVAKEVTGGFWRRWRWLGAHPWWGMRRLLYADHHHRHAHAGLDHEQALKSGSEPSRIPNRASAGYLVYYNAACFLSLALSVDGSGIPGGFERTGSVDEWREDCARAAIVQLNNSLRVSRSQFSSAWAERDSDLRPLFTGRLPGGPRTAGRPNHRWARTGRNWAHFVNIHLPD
;
A
#
# COMPACT_ATOMS: atom_id res chain seq x y z
N MET A 1 4.23 58.68 77.13
CA MET A 1 4.32 58.50 75.66
C MET A 1 3.62 57.20 75.34
N ASN A 2 2.37 57.29 74.87
CA ASN A 2 1.43 56.18 74.76
C ASN A 2 1.40 55.65 73.32
N THR A 3 1.60 54.35 73.18
CA THR A 3 1.39 53.60 71.94
C THR A 3 -0.07 53.13 71.87
N ALA A 4 -0.72 53.46 70.76
CA ALA A 4 -2.12 53.16 70.49
C ALA A 4 -2.30 51.79 69.81
N SER A 5 -3.35 51.11 70.24
CA SER A 5 -3.91 49.87 69.67
C SER A 5 -4.73 50.19 68.40
N VAL A 6 -4.54 49.43 67.32
CA VAL A 6 -5.53 49.29 66.25
C VAL A 6 -5.63 47.82 65.84
N ALA A 7 -6.81 47.24 66.09
CA ALA A 7 -7.22 45.93 65.62
C ALA A 7 -7.69 46.00 64.16
N ALA A 8 -7.24 45.06 63.33
CA ALA A 8 -7.75 44.83 61.98
C ALA A 8 -8.28 43.40 61.87
N THR A 9 -9.61 43.27 61.86
CA THR A 9 -10.36 42.05 61.55
C THR A 9 -10.42 41.84 60.04
N LEU A 10 -9.70 40.85 59.52
CA LEU A 10 -9.79 40.40 58.14
C LEU A 10 -10.88 39.32 58.00
N ASN A 11 -11.97 39.68 57.32
CA ASN A 11 -13.03 38.79 56.87
C ASN A 11 -12.52 37.84 55.77
N ALA A 12 -12.33 36.56 56.10
CA ALA A 12 -11.89 35.50 55.18
C ALA A 12 -13.06 34.65 54.60
N GLY A 13 -14.26 35.22 54.48
CA GLY A 13 -15.48 34.48 54.08
C GLY A 13 -15.84 34.52 52.58
N GLY A 14 -15.25 35.41 51.77
CA GLY A 14 -15.78 35.72 50.43
C GLY A 14 -15.19 34.98 49.24
N PHE A 15 -14.09 34.22 49.40
CA PHE A 15 -13.36 33.66 48.24
C PHE A 15 -13.83 32.24 47.83
N TRP A 16 -14.50 31.53 48.73
CA TRP A 16 -14.91 30.14 48.49
C TRP A 16 -16.26 30.02 47.76
N ASP A 17 -17.13 31.04 47.82
CA ASP A 17 -18.45 30.98 47.17
C ASP A 17 -18.41 31.23 45.65
N GLN A 18 -17.38 31.87 45.09
CA GLN A 18 -17.26 32.09 43.64
C GLN A 18 -16.43 31.04 42.89
N SER A 19 -15.59 30.27 43.59
CA SER A 19 -14.69 29.27 42.98
C SER A 19 -15.24 27.83 43.03
N GLY A 20 -16.26 27.57 43.87
CA GLY A 20 -16.86 26.24 44.00
C GLY A 20 -17.52 25.70 42.72
N GLY A 21 -18.13 26.59 41.92
CA GLY A 21 -18.82 26.18 40.69
C GLY A 21 -17.89 25.59 39.61
N THR A 22 -16.74 26.23 39.36
CA THR A 22 -15.81 25.78 38.31
C THR A 22 -15.11 24.48 38.69
N ALA A 23 -14.74 24.31 39.97
CA ALA A 23 -14.15 23.07 40.47
C ALA A 23 -15.10 21.87 40.33
N VAL A 24 -16.38 22.05 40.67
CA VAL A 24 -17.41 21.00 40.54
C VAL A 24 -17.64 20.62 39.07
N TRP A 25 -17.66 21.58 38.14
CA TRP A 25 -17.77 21.30 36.71
C TRP A 25 -16.55 20.55 36.15
N VAL A 26 -15.34 20.94 36.54
CA VAL A 26 -14.11 20.25 36.11
C VAL A 26 -14.05 18.82 36.64
N LEU A 27 -14.38 18.61 37.92
CA LEU A 27 -14.44 17.29 38.54
C LEU A 27 -15.53 16.42 37.92
N SER A 28 -16.69 16.99 37.58
CA SER A 28 -17.78 16.28 36.91
C SER A 28 -17.39 15.85 35.48
N ILE A 29 -16.71 16.72 34.72
CA ILE A 29 -16.19 16.39 33.39
C ILE A 29 -15.12 15.30 33.50
N LEU A 30 -14.19 15.40 34.46
CA LEU A 30 -13.18 14.38 34.69
C LEU A 30 -13.79 13.04 35.11
N GLY A 31 -14.82 13.06 35.97
CA GLY A 31 -15.58 11.88 36.37
C GLY A 31 -16.28 11.20 35.19
N VAL A 32 -16.96 11.97 34.33
CA VAL A 32 -17.60 11.44 33.12
C VAL A 32 -16.56 10.88 32.14
N VAL A 33 -15.42 11.55 31.95
CA VAL A 33 -14.33 11.06 31.11
C VAL A 33 -13.71 9.77 31.68
N ALA A 34 -13.55 9.69 33.00
CA ALA A 34 -13.04 8.51 33.69
C ALA A 34 -14.01 7.33 33.60
N VAL A 35 -15.32 7.55 33.78
CA VAL A 35 -16.36 6.51 33.64
C VAL A 35 -16.50 6.06 32.19
N ILE A 36 -16.51 6.98 31.22
CA ILE A 36 -16.48 6.63 29.79
C ILE A 36 -15.20 5.87 29.46
N GLY A 37 -14.05 6.27 30.01
CA GLY A 37 -12.78 5.58 29.89
C GLY A 37 -12.83 4.16 30.45
N ALA A 38 -13.30 4.00 31.69
CA ALA A 38 -13.39 2.75 32.42
C ALA A 38 -14.43 1.77 31.85
N LEU A 39 -15.53 2.27 31.27
CA LEU A 39 -16.51 1.43 30.55
C LEU A 39 -16.05 1.12 29.13
N ARG A 40 -15.38 2.06 28.45
CA ARG A 40 -14.90 1.85 27.08
C ARG A 40 -13.59 1.06 27.01
N LEU A 41 -12.73 1.08 28.01
CA LEU A 41 -11.47 0.31 27.96
C LEU A 41 -11.71 -1.21 27.93
N PRO A 42 -12.43 -1.84 28.88
CA PRO A 42 -12.66 -3.27 28.86
C PRO A 42 -13.60 -3.69 27.73
N SER A 43 -14.62 -2.89 27.40
CA SER A 43 -15.48 -3.18 26.24
C SER A 43 -14.76 -3.00 24.90
N ALA A 44 -13.89 -1.99 24.75
CA ALA A 44 -13.07 -1.83 23.56
C ALA A 44 -11.93 -2.84 23.50
N LEU A 45 -11.35 -3.26 24.62
CA LEU A 45 -10.37 -4.35 24.67
C LEU A 45 -11.03 -5.68 24.30
N HIS A 46 -12.22 -5.95 24.82
CA HIS A 46 -13.00 -7.15 24.50
C HIS A 46 -13.49 -7.16 23.05
N LEU A 47 -13.97 -6.02 22.53
CA LEU A 47 -14.34 -5.86 21.12
C LEU A 47 -13.12 -5.86 20.20
N ARG A 48 -11.97 -5.29 20.60
CA ARG A 48 -10.71 -5.34 19.83
C ARG A 48 -10.13 -6.75 19.81
N TYR A 49 -10.29 -7.54 20.87
CA TYR A 49 -9.86 -8.93 20.90
C TYR A 49 -10.78 -9.84 20.06
N ARG A 50 -12.11 -9.64 20.12
CA ARG A 50 -13.07 -10.41 19.31
C ARG A 50 -13.09 -10.06 17.81
N ALA A 51 -12.71 -8.84 17.42
CA ALA A 51 -12.94 -8.35 16.07
C ALA A 51 -11.79 -8.57 15.07
N ASN A 52 -10.59 -8.98 15.51
CA ASN A 52 -9.38 -8.57 14.78
C ASN A 52 -8.43 -9.67 14.30
N ARG A 53 -8.79 -10.96 14.37
CA ARG A 53 -7.92 -12.00 13.81
C ARG A 53 -8.72 -12.96 12.94
N LEU A 54 -8.16 -13.32 11.78
CA LEU A 54 -8.49 -14.60 11.17
C LEU A 54 -8.33 -15.66 12.25
N LEU A 55 -9.25 -16.62 12.27
CA LEU A 55 -9.27 -17.63 13.32
C LEU A 55 -7.98 -18.44 13.21
N PRO A 56 -7.25 -18.68 14.31
CA PRO A 56 -6.01 -19.43 14.26
C PRO A 56 -6.25 -20.78 13.61
N VAL A 57 -5.35 -21.18 12.72
CA VAL A 57 -5.34 -22.50 12.11
C VAL A 57 -4.41 -23.38 12.93
N VAL A 58 -4.92 -24.49 13.43
CA VAL A 58 -4.17 -25.49 14.20
C VAL A 58 -4.12 -26.75 13.36
N ILE A 59 -2.93 -27.15 12.94
CA ILE A 59 -2.77 -28.37 12.16
C ILE A 59 -2.52 -29.52 13.13
N ARG A 60 -3.26 -30.62 12.97
CA ARG A 60 -3.09 -31.83 13.78
C ARG A 60 -2.98 -33.04 12.86
N GLN A 61 -2.11 -33.96 13.24
CA GLN A 61 -2.08 -35.28 12.64
C GLN A 61 -3.24 -36.09 13.22
N ASP A 62 -4.04 -36.71 12.35
CA ASP A 62 -5.11 -37.59 12.81
C ASP A 62 -4.55 -39.01 12.97
N HIS A 63 -4.27 -39.38 14.23
CA HIS A 63 -3.85 -40.74 14.57
C HIS A 63 -5.03 -41.69 14.84
N THR A 64 -6.27 -41.19 14.78
CA THR A 64 -7.43 -41.85 15.42
C THR A 64 -8.43 -42.47 14.46
N LEU A 65 -8.35 -42.20 13.15
CA LEU A 65 -9.30 -42.75 12.17
C LEU A 65 -8.98 -44.17 11.69
N LEU A 66 -7.77 -44.69 11.94
CA LEU A 66 -7.40 -46.08 11.69
C LEU A 66 -7.31 -46.90 12.99
N GLY A 67 -7.97 -46.42 14.05
CA GLY A 67 -8.25 -47.22 15.25
C GLY A 67 -9.24 -48.33 14.90
N GLY A 68 -8.75 -49.38 14.26
CA GLY A 68 -9.40 -50.67 14.30
C GLY A 68 -9.62 -51.02 15.76
N GLN A 69 -10.90 -51.15 16.16
CA GLN A 69 -11.26 -52.02 17.26
C GLN A 69 -10.80 -53.44 16.89
N ALA A 70 -9.52 -53.72 17.07
CA ALA A 70 -9.06 -55.08 17.27
C ALA A 70 -9.61 -55.48 18.63
N ASN A 71 -10.84 -56.01 18.63
CA ASN A 71 -11.38 -56.76 19.76
C ASN A 71 -10.34 -57.79 20.18
N GLY A 72 -10.10 -57.87 21.48
CA GLY A 72 -9.12 -58.76 22.10
C GLY A 72 -9.25 -60.18 21.58
N GLY A 73 -8.28 -60.58 20.76
CA GLY A 73 -7.94 -61.95 20.47
C GLY A 73 -6.48 -62.11 20.82
N THR A 74 -6.21 -62.52 22.06
CA THR A 74 -4.92 -63.09 22.44
C THR A 74 -4.72 -64.34 21.61
N ASP A 75 -3.96 -64.27 20.53
CA ASP A 75 -3.24 -65.44 20.08
C ASP A 75 -1.97 -65.09 19.32
N THR A 76 -0.95 -65.84 19.71
CA THR A 76 0.46 -65.76 19.34
C THR A 76 0.66 -66.09 17.87
N GLY A 77 0.96 -65.08 17.06
CA GLY A 77 1.41 -65.26 15.68
C GLY A 77 2.08 -64.00 15.18
N GLY A 78 3.42 -64.02 15.09
CA GLY A 78 4.24 -62.88 14.66
C GLY A 78 3.92 -62.44 13.23
N VAL A 79 3.01 -61.49 13.10
CA VAL A 79 2.85 -60.68 11.87
C VAL A 79 3.74 -59.44 12.05
N PRO A 80 4.60 -59.11 11.07
CA PRO A 80 5.47 -57.95 11.17
C PRO A 80 4.61 -56.69 11.30
N HIS A 81 4.72 -55.99 12.44
CA HIS A 81 4.12 -54.68 12.61
C HIS A 81 4.58 -53.75 11.47
N PRO A 82 3.66 -53.06 10.78
CA PRO A 82 4.05 -52.07 9.79
C PRO A 82 4.88 -50.99 10.52
N ARG A 83 6.14 -50.84 10.09
CA ARG A 83 7.05 -49.86 10.65
C ARG A 83 6.42 -48.47 10.54
N HIS A 84 6.30 -47.78 11.67
CA HIS A 84 5.78 -46.41 11.83
C HIS A 84 6.64 -45.33 11.11
N HIS A 85 6.82 -45.40 9.79
CA HIS A 85 7.53 -44.39 9.00
C HIS A 85 6.64 -43.21 8.54
N GLU A 86 5.34 -43.24 8.82
CA GLU A 86 4.37 -42.22 8.39
C GLU A 86 4.39 -40.83 9.09
N PRO A 87 4.87 -40.62 10.35
CA PRO A 87 4.73 -39.31 11.00
C PRO A 87 5.58 -38.20 10.38
N ARG A 88 6.55 -38.56 9.53
CA ARG A 88 7.45 -37.59 8.90
C ARG A 88 6.74 -36.75 7.84
N HIS A 89 5.96 -37.37 6.97
CA HIS A 89 5.31 -36.66 5.85
C HIS A 89 4.20 -35.71 6.32
N THR A 90 3.40 -36.12 7.30
CA THR A 90 2.38 -35.26 7.90
C THR A 90 2.97 -34.07 8.66
N GLY A 91 4.11 -34.27 9.32
CA GLY A 91 4.86 -33.19 9.99
C GLY A 91 5.44 -32.18 8.99
N GLU A 92 6.04 -32.67 7.91
CA GLU A 92 6.56 -31.83 6.81
C GLU A 92 5.42 -31.01 6.16
N LEU A 93 4.29 -31.64 5.84
CA LEU A 93 3.12 -30.95 5.28
C LEU A 93 2.53 -29.92 6.26
N ALA A 94 2.44 -30.24 7.56
CA ALA A 94 1.96 -29.29 8.55
C ALA A 94 2.89 -28.07 8.68
N ALA A 95 4.21 -28.28 8.65
CA ALA A 95 5.18 -27.19 8.63
C ALA A 95 5.03 -26.35 7.36
N TYR A 96 4.85 -26.99 6.20
CA TYR A 96 4.62 -26.32 4.92
C TYR A 96 3.38 -25.44 4.94
N ILE A 97 2.21 -25.99 5.33
CA ILE A 97 0.96 -25.21 5.41
C ILE A 97 1.09 -24.06 6.42
N THR A 98 1.78 -24.27 7.55
CA THR A 98 2.00 -23.21 8.54
C THR A 98 2.85 -22.08 7.96
N ALA A 99 3.93 -22.42 7.25
CA ALA A 99 4.77 -21.45 6.57
C ALA A 99 4.01 -20.73 5.44
N HIS A 100 3.19 -21.47 4.68
CA HIS A 100 2.34 -20.95 3.62
C HIS A 100 1.35 -19.90 4.16
N LEU A 101 0.58 -20.24 5.21
CA LEU A 101 -0.35 -19.32 5.86
C LEU A 101 0.37 -18.12 6.53
N ALA A 102 1.58 -18.32 7.05
CA ALA A 102 2.38 -17.26 7.63
C ALA A 102 2.87 -16.27 6.57
N ALA A 103 3.32 -16.76 5.41
CA ALA A 103 3.74 -15.93 4.28
C ALA A 103 2.58 -15.01 3.82
N ASP A 104 1.36 -15.53 3.76
CA ASP A 104 0.19 -14.75 3.36
C ASP A 104 -0.29 -13.77 4.45
N SER A 105 -0.07 -14.09 5.72
CA SER A 105 -0.42 -13.20 6.85
C SER A 105 0.39 -11.90 6.89
N LEU A 106 1.57 -11.90 6.25
CA LEU A 106 2.42 -10.72 6.09
C LEU A 106 1.95 -9.81 4.93
N GLY A 107 0.90 -10.23 4.20
CA GLY A 107 0.49 -9.62 2.95
C GLY A 107 1.51 -9.87 1.83
N PRO A 108 1.12 -9.71 0.55
CA PRO A 108 2.09 -9.78 -0.53
C PRO A 108 3.11 -8.66 -0.32
N ARG A 109 4.38 -9.05 -0.15
CA ARG A 109 5.55 -8.13 -0.16
C ARG A 109 5.74 -7.46 -1.53
N VAL A 110 5.01 -7.95 -2.52
CA VAL A 110 5.18 -7.74 -3.94
C VAL A 110 3.97 -6.98 -4.49
N LEU A 111 3.74 -5.80 -3.95
CA LEU A 111 2.74 -4.91 -4.48
C LEU A 111 3.40 -3.89 -5.41
N THR A 112 2.88 -3.84 -6.63
CA THR A 112 3.25 -2.99 -7.77
C THR A 112 3.08 -1.48 -7.51
N PRO A 113 3.65 -0.61 -8.39
CA PRO A 113 3.45 0.84 -8.36
C PRO A 113 2.00 1.26 -8.07
N GLY A 114 1.80 2.32 -7.29
CA GLY A 114 0.45 2.84 -7.02
C GLY A 114 -0.45 1.99 -6.10
N SER A 115 -0.05 0.77 -5.73
CA SER A 115 0.20 0.34 -4.34
C SER A 115 -0.70 0.78 -3.16
N GLY A 116 -1.93 1.27 -3.32
CA GLY A 116 -2.79 1.63 -2.19
C GLY A 116 -3.53 0.45 -1.55
N THR A 117 -3.24 -0.81 -1.90
CA THR A 117 -3.95 -1.92 -1.25
C THR A 117 -3.48 -2.00 0.18
N THR A 118 -4.30 -1.46 1.07
CA THR A 118 -4.34 -1.85 2.47
C THR A 118 -4.69 -3.32 2.49
N THR A 119 -3.72 -4.22 2.49
CA THR A 119 -3.92 -5.57 3.04
C THR A 119 -4.18 -5.42 4.54
N GLY A 120 -5.36 -4.89 4.87
CA GLY A 120 -5.79 -4.50 6.19
C GLY A 120 -4.83 -3.55 6.93
N PRO A 121 -5.21 -3.09 8.13
CA PRO A 121 -4.20 -2.82 9.11
C PRO A 121 -3.47 -4.13 9.33
N ASP A 122 -2.18 -4.14 9.01
CA ASP A 122 -1.20 -4.92 9.76
C ASP A 122 -1.70 -4.90 11.22
N PRO A 123 -2.04 -6.04 11.84
CA PRO A 123 -1.85 -6.10 13.27
C PRO A 123 -0.35 -5.93 13.42
N ALA A 124 0.13 -4.68 13.48
CA ALA A 124 1.46 -4.37 13.97
C ALA A 124 1.59 -5.29 15.16
N PRO A 125 2.43 -6.32 15.08
CA PRO A 125 2.39 -7.29 16.11
C PRO A 125 2.94 -6.50 17.29
N GLU A 126 2.09 -6.27 18.28
CA GLU A 126 2.55 -5.91 19.63
C GLU A 126 3.27 -7.15 20.22
N THR A 127 4.15 -7.77 19.41
CA THR A 127 5.07 -8.85 19.73
C THR A 127 6.48 -8.26 19.65
N THR A 128 6.73 -7.24 20.44
CA THR A 128 8.05 -7.14 21.08
C THR A 128 8.21 -8.20 22.17
N SER A 129 7.16 -8.96 22.52
CA SER A 129 7.31 -10.25 23.19
C SER A 129 7.55 -11.35 22.16
N SER A 130 8.66 -12.07 22.30
CA SER A 130 8.89 -13.31 21.57
C SER A 130 7.66 -14.23 21.69
N PRO A 131 7.35 -15.06 20.68
CA PRO A 131 6.25 -16.03 20.71
C PRO A 131 6.36 -17.09 21.83
N HIS A 132 7.36 -16.97 22.72
CA HIS A 132 7.66 -17.89 23.81
C HIS A 132 7.58 -17.24 25.21
N GLY A 133 7.11 -15.99 25.32
CA GLY A 133 6.93 -15.34 26.62
C GLY A 133 5.81 -15.99 27.44
N TRP A 134 6.11 -16.34 28.70
CA TRP A 134 5.16 -16.96 29.65
C TRP A 134 3.84 -16.18 29.83
N VAL A 135 3.84 -14.85 29.61
CA VAL A 135 2.64 -14.00 29.63
C VAL A 135 1.69 -14.31 28.46
N ASP A 136 2.20 -14.66 27.28
CA ASP A 136 1.37 -15.04 26.14
C ASP A 136 0.82 -16.48 26.32
N VAL A 137 1.60 -17.35 26.96
CA VAL A 137 1.17 -18.70 27.38
C VAL A 137 0.08 -18.62 28.45
N LEU A 138 0.20 -17.75 29.45
CA LEU A 138 -0.84 -17.51 30.46
C LEU A 138 -2.08 -16.84 29.86
N LYS A 139 -1.95 -15.93 28.88
CA LYS A 139 -3.10 -15.38 28.15
C LYS A 139 -3.85 -16.48 27.36
N ARG A 140 -3.12 -17.45 26.81
CA ARG A 140 -3.68 -18.62 26.10
C ARG A 140 -4.32 -19.62 27.06
N LEU A 141 -3.69 -19.89 28.21
CA LEU A 141 -4.18 -20.84 29.23
C LEU A 141 -5.35 -20.30 30.06
N ALA A 142 -5.29 -19.03 30.46
CA ALA A 142 -6.23 -18.47 31.44
C ALA A 142 -7.57 -18.02 30.84
N PHE A 143 -7.69 -17.82 29.51
CA PHE A 143 -8.88 -17.14 28.97
C PHE A 143 -9.63 -17.79 27.80
N PHE A 144 -9.08 -18.66 26.94
CA PHE A 144 -9.85 -19.09 25.76
C PHE A 144 -9.39 -20.43 25.18
N ARG A 145 -10.35 -21.32 24.86
CA ARG A 145 -10.25 -22.12 23.62
C ARG A 145 -10.55 -21.14 22.48
N PRO A 146 -9.55 -20.56 21.78
CA PRO A 146 -9.87 -19.66 20.68
C PRO A 146 -10.70 -20.44 19.67
N ARG A 147 -11.76 -19.81 19.14
CA ARG A 147 -12.40 -20.32 17.94
C ARG A 147 -11.31 -20.45 16.88
N ALA A 148 -11.13 -21.64 16.33
CA ALA A 148 -9.99 -21.99 15.52
C ALA A 148 -10.45 -22.93 14.39
N TYR A 149 -9.72 -22.91 13.28
CA TYR A 149 -9.82 -23.97 12.29
C TYR A 149 -8.80 -25.04 12.64
N HIS A 150 -9.23 -26.28 12.82
CA HIS A 150 -8.33 -27.41 12.94
C HIS A 150 -8.24 -28.10 11.58
N VAL A 151 -7.03 -28.22 11.04
CA VAL A 151 -6.78 -28.99 9.82
C VAL A 151 -6.24 -30.34 10.24
N LEU A 152 -7.02 -31.39 9.99
CA LEU A 152 -6.65 -32.78 10.20
C LEU A 152 -6.10 -33.34 8.89
N LEU A 153 -4.90 -33.90 8.96
CA LEU A 153 -4.20 -34.50 7.83
C LEU A 153 -4.00 -35.99 8.11
N CYS A 154 -4.36 -36.82 7.15
CA CYS A 154 -4.16 -38.26 7.18
C CYS A 154 -3.58 -38.72 5.83
N SER A 155 -2.38 -39.30 5.86
CA SER A 155 -1.76 -39.92 4.68
C SER A 155 -2.56 -41.17 4.30
N LEU A 156 -2.84 -41.34 3.02
CA LEU A 156 -3.58 -42.50 2.49
C LEU A 156 -2.74 -43.37 1.56
N SER A 157 -1.48 -42.99 1.29
CA SER A 157 -0.65 -43.67 0.31
C SER A 157 0.11 -44.84 0.90
N GLY A 158 0.06 -45.99 0.21
CA GLY A 158 0.99 -47.09 0.42
C GLY A 158 2.38 -46.81 -0.15
N GLU A 159 3.34 -47.67 0.19
CA GLU A 159 4.71 -47.62 -0.33
C GLU A 159 4.71 -47.87 -1.85
N GLY A 160 5.27 -46.93 -2.63
CA GLY A 160 5.28 -46.99 -4.10
C GLY A 160 4.00 -46.48 -4.79
N GLU A 161 2.98 -46.09 -4.04
CA GLU A 161 1.78 -45.46 -4.58
C GLU A 161 1.94 -43.94 -4.69
N ARG A 162 1.07 -43.32 -5.50
CA ARG A 162 1.04 -41.85 -5.62
C ARG A 162 0.69 -41.23 -4.26
N PRO A 163 1.34 -40.12 -3.86
CA PRO A 163 1.05 -39.46 -2.60
C PRO A 163 -0.38 -38.90 -2.60
N ARG A 164 -1.13 -39.20 -1.54
CA ARG A 164 -2.55 -38.93 -1.33
C ARG A 164 -2.79 -38.57 0.12
N PHE A 165 -3.54 -37.51 0.36
CA PHE A 165 -3.92 -37.08 1.71
C PHE A 165 -5.43 -36.87 1.82
N SER A 166 -6.01 -37.39 2.90
CA SER A 166 -7.30 -36.95 3.41
C SER A 166 -7.10 -35.69 4.23
N VAL A 167 -7.77 -34.61 3.83
CA VAL A 167 -7.70 -33.30 4.46
C VAL A 167 -9.08 -32.96 5.00
N ARG A 168 -9.20 -32.74 6.31
CA ARG A 168 -10.44 -32.32 6.97
C ARG A 168 -10.24 -31.04 7.75
N ILE A 169 -11.13 -30.07 7.54
CA ILE A 169 -11.09 -28.77 8.21
C ILE A 169 -12.27 -28.71 9.18
N LEU A 170 -11.98 -28.53 10.47
CA LEU A 170 -12.96 -28.46 11.54
C LEU A 170 -13.01 -27.06 12.13
N PHE A 171 -14.19 -26.54 12.40
CA PHE A 171 -14.37 -25.32 13.17
C PHE A 171 -14.59 -25.65 14.65
N VAL A 172 -13.63 -25.27 15.49
CA VAL A 172 -13.57 -25.53 16.93
C VAL A 172 -14.10 -24.31 17.70
N PRO A 173 -14.84 -24.47 18.83
CA PRO A 173 -15.05 -25.71 19.59
C PRO A 173 -16.25 -26.56 19.17
N ARG A 174 -17.03 -26.14 18.17
CA ARG A 174 -18.24 -26.87 17.76
C ARG A 174 -17.95 -28.19 17.02
N ASN A 175 -16.68 -28.44 16.69
CA ASN A 175 -16.22 -29.58 15.89
C ASN A 175 -17.02 -29.75 14.59
N THR A 176 -17.45 -28.62 14.00
CA THR A 176 -18.22 -28.65 12.76
C THR A 176 -17.26 -28.85 11.59
N VAL A 177 -17.49 -29.87 10.77
CA VAL A 177 -16.74 -30.04 9.52
C VAL A 177 -17.07 -28.88 8.60
N VAL A 178 -16.05 -28.11 8.24
CA VAL A 178 -16.13 -27.00 7.29
C VAL A 178 -15.97 -27.54 5.87
N ALA A 179 -14.98 -28.42 5.70
CA ALA A 179 -14.60 -28.98 4.41
C ALA A 179 -13.84 -30.28 4.64
N ALA A 180 -14.00 -31.25 3.73
CA ALA A 180 -13.29 -32.51 3.75
C ALA A 180 -13.08 -32.98 2.31
N THR A 181 -11.87 -33.39 1.96
CA THR A 181 -11.55 -33.92 0.63
C THR A 181 -10.38 -34.89 0.70
N VAL A 182 -10.22 -35.69 -0.34
CA VAL A 182 -8.96 -36.38 -0.63
C VAL A 182 -8.26 -35.63 -1.76
N LEU A 183 -6.97 -35.37 -1.60
CA LEU A 183 -6.13 -34.74 -2.61
C LEU A 183 -4.99 -35.67 -2.97
N GLU A 184 -4.73 -35.79 -4.26
CA GLU A 184 -3.72 -36.70 -4.84
C GLU A 184 -2.76 -35.91 -5.72
N ALA A 185 -1.49 -36.33 -5.78
CA ALA A 185 -0.54 -35.73 -6.70
C ALA A 185 -1.01 -35.84 -8.15
N ALA A 186 -0.63 -34.84 -8.96
CA ALA A 186 -0.99 -34.79 -10.37
C ALA A 186 -0.44 -36.01 -11.13
N VAL A 187 -1.17 -36.41 -12.17
CA VAL A 187 -0.70 -37.44 -13.11
C VAL A 187 0.30 -36.78 -14.04
N ASP A 188 1.48 -37.37 -14.19
CA ASP A 188 2.41 -36.93 -15.23
C ASP A 188 1.70 -37.00 -16.58
N PRO A 189 1.64 -35.90 -17.35
CA PRO A 189 1.02 -35.92 -18.66
C PRO A 189 1.75 -36.94 -19.54
N GLU A 190 1.00 -37.72 -20.33
CA GLU A 190 1.59 -38.71 -21.24
C GLU A 190 2.59 -38.01 -22.18
N GLY A 191 3.87 -38.41 -22.09
CA GLY A 191 4.96 -37.84 -22.88
C GLY A 191 5.70 -36.64 -22.26
N GLY A 192 5.36 -36.22 -21.04
CA GLY A 192 6.10 -35.20 -20.30
C GLY A 192 7.40 -35.73 -19.65
N PRO A 193 8.35 -34.83 -19.28
CA PRO A 193 9.50 -35.23 -18.48
C PRO A 193 9.02 -35.82 -17.16
N ARG A 194 9.55 -36.99 -16.78
CA ARG A 194 9.21 -37.70 -15.56
C ARG A 194 9.54 -36.82 -14.35
N ARG A 195 8.53 -36.40 -13.60
CA ARG A 195 8.72 -35.57 -12.40
C ARG A 195 9.33 -36.39 -11.29
N THR A 196 10.18 -35.76 -10.47
CA THR A 196 10.72 -36.44 -9.28
C THR A 196 9.63 -36.56 -8.23
N GLU A 197 9.71 -37.59 -7.38
CA GLU A 197 8.76 -37.78 -6.28
C GLU A 197 8.69 -36.55 -5.35
N ALA A 198 9.83 -35.88 -5.14
CA ALA A 198 9.90 -34.64 -4.37
C ALA A 198 9.08 -33.50 -5.00
N GLN A 199 9.13 -33.34 -6.33
CA GLN A 199 8.35 -32.34 -7.05
C GLN A 199 6.84 -32.63 -6.97
N LEU A 200 6.45 -33.89 -7.18
CA LEU A 200 5.05 -34.31 -7.06
C LEU A 200 4.51 -34.08 -5.64
N ARG A 201 5.35 -34.29 -4.63
CA ARG A 201 5.02 -34.06 -3.23
C ARG A 201 4.87 -32.58 -2.90
N GLU A 202 5.81 -31.75 -3.35
CA GLU A 202 5.75 -30.30 -3.17
C GLU A 202 4.50 -29.70 -3.84
N GLU A 203 4.18 -30.12 -5.07
CA GLU A 203 2.96 -29.73 -5.77
C GLU A 203 1.70 -30.13 -4.99
N LEU A 204 1.66 -31.36 -4.47
CA LEU A 204 0.55 -31.81 -3.63
C LEU A 204 0.44 -30.98 -2.34
N TYR A 205 1.57 -30.65 -1.69
CA TYR A 205 1.58 -29.84 -0.48
C TYR A 205 1.04 -28.44 -0.75
N GLU A 206 1.42 -27.82 -1.86
CA GLU A 206 0.89 -26.53 -2.28
C GLU A 206 -0.61 -26.60 -2.58
N ARG A 207 -1.08 -27.65 -3.28
CA ARG A 207 -2.53 -27.87 -3.53
C ARG A 207 -3.32 -28.04 -2.23
N ILE A 208 -2.79 -28.78 -1.26
CA ILE A 208 -3.41 -28.94 0.07
C ILE A 208 -3.45 -27.60 0.82
N ALA A 209 -2.35 -26.83 0.79
CA ALA A 209 -2.29 -25.53 1.44
C ALA A 209 -3.28 -24.53 0.82
N CYS A 210 -3.36 -24.46 -0.52
CA CYS A 210 -4.33 -23.64 -1.25
C CYS A 210 -5.76 -24.05 -0.92
N TYR A 211 -6.06 -25.36 -0.93
CA TYR A 211 -7.37 -25.88 -0.54
C TYR A 211 -7.75 -25.47 0.89
N CYS A 212 -6.83 -25.62 1.85
CA CYS A 212 -7.08 -25.22 3.23
C CYS A 212 -7.38 -23.72 3.31
N THR A 213 -6.60 -22.89 2.64
CA THR A 213 -6.75 -21.44 2.63
C THR A 213 -8.09 -21.03 2.02
N VAL A 214 -8.41 -21.49 0.81
CA VAL A 214 -9.67 -21.14 0.13
C VAL A 214 -10.87 -21.60 0.95
N LYS A 215 -10.90 -22.84 1.45
CA LYS A 215 -12.05 -23.33 2.24
C LYS A 215 -12.21 -22.61 3.58
N ILE A 216 -11.12 -22.16 4.21
CA ILE A 216 -11.18 -21.35 5.43
C ILE A 216 -11.69 -19.93 5.11
N LEU A 217 -11.23 -19.33 4.01
CA LEU A 217 -11.65 -17.98 3.58
C LEU A 217 -13.09 -17.97 3.08
N SER A 218 -13.58 -19.10 2.54
CA SER A 218 -14.94 -19.26 2.03
C SER A 218 -15.97 -19.72 3.07
N ASP A 219 -15.54 -20.10 4.29
CA ASP A 219 -16.50 -20.28 5.40
C ASP A 219 -17.26 -18.97 5.64
N PRO A 220 -18.61 -18.96 5.64
CA PRO A 220 -19.41 -17.76 5.90
C PRO A 220 -18.97 -16.96 7.12
N ARG A 221 -18.45 -17.65 8.15
CA ARG A 221 -17.95 -17.02 9.39
C ARG A 221 -16.68 -16.19 9.17
N THR A 222 -15.87 -16.56 8.20
CA THR A 222 -14.68 -15.83 7.75
C THR A 222 -15.04 -14.81 6.69
N GLN A 223 -15.92 -15.16 5.74
CA GLN A 223 -16.41 -14.23 4.70
C GLN A 223 -17.05 -12.98 5.31
N ASP A 224 -17.78 -13.12 6.43
CA ASP A 224 -18.29 -11.96 7.18
C ASP A 224 -17.19 -10.97 7.57
N ARG A 225 -15.95 -11.42 7.75
CA ARG A 225 -14.80 -10.62 8.19
C ARG A 225 -13.91 -10.13 7.06
N ILE A 226 -14.13 -10.62 5.85
CA ILE A 226 -13.38 -10.25 4.65
C ILE A 226 -14.28 -9.32 3.82
N PRO A 227 -13.77 -8.19 3.32
CA PRO A 227 -14.53 -7.37 2.39
C PRO A 227 -14.97 -8.21 1.19
N ARG A 228 -16.20 -8.01 0.69
CA ARG A 228 -16.75 -8.82 -0.40
C ARG A 228 -15.88 -8.89 -1.66
N TRP A 229 -15.06 -7.87 -1.90
CA TRP A 229 -14.16 -7.79 -3.05
C TRP A 229 -12.85 -8.58 -2.87
N GLU A 230 -12.62 -9.21 -1.71
CA GLU A 230 -11.47 -10.08 -1.43
C GLU A 230 -11.90 -11.55 -1.28
N SER A 231 -13.11 -11.92 -1.73
CA SER A 231 -13.61 -13.30 -1.64
C SER A 231 -12.93 -14.21 -2.68
N TRP A 232 -12.56 -15.43 -2.28
CA TRP A 232 -11.76 -16.36 -3.10
C TRP A 232 -12.55 -17.46 -3.84
N GLY A 233 -13.88 -17.36 -3.91
CA GLY A 233 -14.70 -18.41 -4.56
C GLY A 233 -14.51 -19.79 -3.90
N ASP A 234 -14.87 -20.85 -4.59
CA ASP A 234 -14.74 -22.23 -4.08
C ASP A 234 -13.56 -23.01 -4.67
N ASP A 235 -12.96 -22.51 -5.74
CA ASP A 235 -11.92 -23.19 -6.50
C ASP A 235 -10.53 -22.94 -5.88
N PRO A 236 -9.83 -23.97 -5.38
CA PRO A 236 -8.48 -23.83 -4.84
C PRO A 236 -7.44 -23.42 -5.88
N ASP A 237 -7.65 -23.72 -7.17
CA ASP A 237 -6.71 -23.40 -8.23
C ASP A 237 -6.61 -21.89 -8.47
N ALA A 238 -7.68 -21.13 -8.20
CA ALA A 238 -7.67 -19.67 -8.24
C ALA A 238 -6.59 -19.08 -7.31
N TYR A 239 -6.51 -19.60 -6.08
CA TYR A 239 -5.51 -19.17 -5.12
C TYR A 239 -4.11 -19.67 -5.49
N ARG A 240 -4.00 -20.89 -6.01
CA ARG A 240 -2.74 -21.44 -6.50
C ARG A 240 -2.15 -20.58 -7.62
N PHE A 241 -2.93 -20.23 -8.63
CA PHE A 241 -2.48 -19.37 -9.72
C PHE A 241 -2.09 -17.98 -9.22
N TYR A 242 -2.86 -17.40 -8.30
CA TYR A 242 -2.45 -16.15 -7.65
C TYR A 242 -1.08 -16.25 -6.96
N ARG A 243 -0.83 -17.33 -6.21
CA ARG A 243 0.47 -17.59 -5.56
C ARG A 243 1.60 -17.77 -6.57
N MET A 244 1.36 -18.52 -7.65
CA MET A 244 2.32 -18.67 -8.74
C MET A 244 2.65 -17.32 -9.39
N GLY A 245 1.65 -16.45 -9.55
CA GLY A 245 1.82 -15.06 -9.99
C GLY A 245 2.72 -14.26 -9.07
N ILE A 246 2.52 -14.36 -7.74
CA ILE A 246 3.41 -13.71 -6.75
C ILE A 246 4.84 -14.21 -6.89
N THR A 247 5.05 -15.53 -6.92
CA THR A 247 6.39 -16.13 -7.02
C THR A 247 7.10 -15.69 -8.30
N ALA A 248 6.41 -15.67 -9.43
CA ALA A 248 6.95 -15.18 -10.70
C ALA A 248 7.31 -13.68 -10.61
N GLN A 249 6.49 -12.88 -9.93
CA GLN A 249 6.75 -11.47 -9.71
C GLN A 249 7.95 -11.22 -8.75
N GLU A 250 8.14 -12.06 -7.72
CA GLU A 250 9.35 -12.03 -6.87
C GLU A 250 10.60 -12.40 -7.66
N ALA A 251 10.51 -13.42 -8.50
CA ALA A 251 11.58 -13.82 -9.39
C ALA A 251 11.93 -12.69 -10.37
N ALA A 252 10.94 -11.97 -10.90
CA ALA A 252 11.15 -10.81 -11.77
C ALA A 252 11.93 -9.70 -11.03
N LEU A 253 11.57 -9.41 -9.77
CA LEU A 253 12.30 -8.46 -8.94
C LEU A 253 13.74 -8.92 -8.63
N ALA A 254 13.96 -10.23 -8.46
CA ALA A 254 15.29 -10.79 -8.29
C ALA A 254 16.12 -10.66 -9.58
N ALA A 255 15.55 -10.98 -10.74
CA ALA A 255 16.16 -10.80 -12.06
C ALA A 255 16.54 -9.34 -12.30
N LYS A 256 15.65 -8.40 -11.94
CA LYS A 256 15.92 -6.96 -11.97
C LYS A 256 17.16 -6.60 -11.17
N LYS A 257 17.25 -7.07 -9.92
CA LYS A 257 18.39 -6.82 -9.03
C LYS A 257 19.70 -7.36 -9.59
N ASN A 258 19.63 -8.42 -10.39
CA ASN A 258 20.77 -9.02 -11.07
C ASN A 258 21.11 -8.34 -12.41
N GLY A 259 20.30 -7.37 -12.86
CA GLY A 259 20.50 -6.70 -14.16
C GLY A 259 20.12 -7.57 -15.35
N GLU A 260 19.12 -8.46 -15.21
CA GLU A 260 18.62 -9.35 -16.27
C GLU A 260 17.26 -8.86 -16.83
N PRO A 261 17.22 -7.83 -17.70
CA PRO A 261 15.97 -7.16 -18.11
C PRO A 261 15.04 -8.07 -18.93
N ASP A 262 15.58 -8.87 -19.84
CA ASP A 262 14.79 -9.81 -20.66
C ASP A 262 14.09 -10.84 -19.79
N ARG A 263 14.83 -11.40 -18.82
CA ARG A 263 14.29 -12.36 -17.86
C ARG A 263 13.27 -11.72 -16.92
N GLU A 264 13.50 -10.48 -16.48
CA GLU A 264 12.51 -9.72 -15.70
C GLU A 264 11.20 -9.58 -16.48
N ARG A 265 11.27 -9.21 -17.76
CA ARG A 265 10.10 -9.08 -18.64
C ARG A 265 9.37 -10.41 -18.80
N ASP A 266 10.07 -11.49 -19.11
CA ASP A 266 9.48 -12.84 -19.27
C ASP A 266 8.80 -13.32 -17.98
N LEU A 267 9.41 -13.05 -16.83
CA LEU A 267 8.83 -13.39 -15.53
C LEU A 267 7.59 -12.55 -15.20
N TYR A 268 7.55 -11.28 -15.59
CA TYR A 268 6.33 -10.48 -15.49
C TYR A 268 5.24 -10.96 -16.45
N LEU A 269 5.56 -11.33 -17.70
CA LEU A 269 4.58 -11.92 -18.62
C LEU A 269 4.00 -13.22 -18.05
N THR A 270 4.87 -14.06 -17.49
CA THR A 270 4.47 -15.30 -16.80
C THR A 270 3.56 -15.00 -15.60
N ALA A 271 3.91 -14.01 -14.76
CA ALA A 271 3.08 -13.58 -13.65
C ALA A 271 1.71 -13.06 -14.11
N GLY A 272 1.68 -12.30 -15.21
CA GLY A 272 0.46 -11.79 -15.84
C GLY A 272 -0.46 -12.92 -16.32
N GLY A 273 0.12 -13.97 -16.91
CA GLY A 273 -0.60 -15.19 -17.29
C GLY A 273 -1.26 -15.85 -16.08
N PHE A 274 -0.51 -16.12 -15.01
CA PHE A 274 -1.06 -16.72 -13.80
C PHE A 274 -2.14 -15.86 -13.13
N TYR A 275 -1.97 -14.53 -13.09
CA TYR A 275 -3.04 -13.66 -12.58
C TYR A 275 -4.27 -13.65 -13.50
N GLY A 276 -4.09 -13.81 -14.81
CA GLY A 276 -5.17 -14.01 -15.78
C GLY A 276 -5.97 -15.29 -15.52
N ASP A 277 -5.28 -16.42 -15.31
CA ASP A 277 -5.90 -17.71 -14.99
C ASP A 277 -6.64 -17.65 -13.65
N ALA A 278 -6.04 -17.02 -12.64
CA ALA A 278 -6.70 -16.77 -11.35
C ALA A 278 -7.95 -15.89 -11.54
N ALA A 279 -7.87 -14.82 -12.33
CA ALA A 279 -8.99 -13.92 -12.58
C ALA A 279 -10.12 -14.58 -13.38
N ALA A 280 -9.82 -15.58 -14.22
CA ALA A 280 -10.84 -16.36 -14.91
C ALA A 280 -11.69 -17.19 -13.94
N LEU A 281 -11.06 -17.74 -12.89
CA LEU A 281 -11.74 -18.52 -11.85
C LEU A 281 -12.46 -17.64 -10.81
N VAL A 282 -11.87 -16.49 -10.45
CA VAL A 282 -12.43 -15.54 -9.46
C VAL A 282 -12.51 -14.10 -9.99
N PRO A 283 -13.35 -13.82 -11.00
CA PRO A 283 -13.34 -12.52 -11.69
C PRO A 283 -13.67 -11.33 -10.79
N GLY A 284 -14.41 -11.55 -9.71
CA GLY A 284 -14.76 -10.52 -8.72
C GLY A 284 -13.69 -10.27 -7.65
N ASN A 285 -12.62 -11.09 -7.59
CA ASN A 285 -11.56 -10.91 -6.59
C ASN A 285 -10.66 -9.74 -6.99
N LEU A 286 -10.80 -8.64 -6.25
CA LEU A 286 -10.10 -7.40 -6.52
C LEU A 286 -8.59 -7.53 -6.32
N THR A 287 -8.13 -8.35 -5.37
CA THR A 287 -6.69 -8.55 -5.15
C THR A 287 -6.04 -9.12 -6.41
N VAL A 288 -6.59 -10.21 -6.95
CA VAL A 288 -6.09 -10.84 -8.18
C VAL A 288 -6.07 -9.83 -9.34
N ARG A 289 -7.19 -9.11 -9.55
CA ARG A 289 -7.31 -8.12 -10.63
C ARG A 289 -6.33 -6.96 -10.48
N LEU A 290 -6.10 -6.45 -9.26
CA LEU A 290 -5.15 -5.37 -9.01
C LEU A 290 -3.70 -5.82 -9.23
N HIS A 291 -3.37 -7.07 -8.92
CA HIS A 291 -2.07 -7.65 -9.23
C HIS A 291 -1.88 -7.84 -10.74
N GLN A 292 -2.89 -8.37 -11.43
CA GLN A 292 -2.90 -8.50 -12.89
C GLN A 292 -2.66 -7.15 -13.58
N ALA A 293 -3.46 -6.14 -13.26
CA ALA A 293 -3.32 -4.80 -13.81
C ALA A 293 -1.96 -4.18 -13.47
N GLY A 294 -1.51 -4.37 -12.23
CA GLY A 294 -0.20 -3.87 -11.80
C GLY A 294 0.95 -4.48 -12.60
N VAL A 295 0.93 -5.78 -12.87
CA VAL A 295 1.98 -6.41 -13.70
C VAL A 295 1.92 -5.91 -15.15
N LEU A 296 0.72 -5.68 -15.69
CA LEU A 296 0.57 -5.08 -17.03
C LEU A 296 1.11 -3.65 -17.11
N GLU A 297 0.90 -2.82 -16.07
CA GLU A 297 1.56 -1.51 -15.96
C GLU A 297 3.08 -1.67 -15.97
N LEU A 298 3.61 -2.63 -15.21
CA LEU A 298 5.05 -2.87 -15.14
C LEU A 298 5.66 -3.29 -16.48
N ILE A 299 4.98 -4.17 -17.21
CA ILE A 299 5.40 -4.57 -18.56
C ILE A 299 5.36 -3.34 -19.48
N GLY A 300 4.30 -2.54 -19.41
CA GLY A 300 4.16 -1.29 -20.16
C GLY A 300 5.15 -0.19 -19.78
N GLN A 301 5.86 -0.31 -18.65
CA GLN A 301 6.87 0.63 -18.18
C GLN A 301 8.31 0.19 -18.48
N HIS A 302 8.53 -1.10 -18.78
CA HIS A 302 9.86 -1.71 -18.93
C HIS A 302 10.61 -1.22 -20.18
N ASP A 303 9.89 -0.82 -21.24
CA ASP A 303 10.52 -0.41 -22.49
C ASP A 303 11.03 1.06 -22.46
N VAL A 304 12.34 1.21 -22.71
CA VAL A 304 13.10 2.47 -22.68
C VAL A 304 12.85 3.25 -23.98
N PRO A 305 12.35 4.51 -23.89
CA PRO A 305 12.13 5.34 -25.07
C PRO A 305 13.46 5.73 -25.72
N GLY A 306 13.85 5.02 -26.77
CA GLY A 306 15.11 5.26 -27.47
C GLY A 306 15.25 4.57 -28.82
N ASN A 307 14.99 3.26 -28.86
CA ASN A 307 15.19 2.40 -30.04
C ASN A 307 14.00 1.43 -30.27
N GLU A 308 12.83 1.74 -29.73
CA GLU A 308 11.67 0.86 -29.83
C GLU A 308 11.20 0.80 -31.29
N SER A 309 11.07 -0.41 -31.83
CA SER A 309 10.36 -0.59 -33.10
C SER A 309 8.91 -0.13 -32.93
N GLY A 310 8.27 0.33 -34.01
CA GLY A 310 6.86 0.77 -33.94
C GLY A 310 5.90 -0.30 -33.38
N GLU A 311 6.29 -1.57 -33.47
CA GLU A 311 5.56 -2.70 -32.90
C GLU A 311 5.67 -2.76 -31.35
N GLN A 312 6.85 -2.54 -30.78
CA GLN A 312 7.06 -2.55 -29.33
C GLN A 312 6.28 -1.42 -28.65
N ALA A 313 6.29 -0.22 -29.24
CA ALA A 313 5.50 0.91 -28.75
C ALA A 313 3.98 0.59 -28.77
N ARG A 314 3.49 -0.12 -29.80
CA ARG A 314 2.09 -0.58 -29.87
C ARG A 314 1.78 -1.63 -28.79
N GLN A 315 2.66 -2.61 -28.60
CA GLN A 315 2.50 -3.63 -27.55
C GLN A 315 2.46 -3.00 -26.16
N ARG A 316 3.36 -2.04 -25.90
CA ARG A 316 3.42 -1.25 -24.67
C ARG A 316 2.11 -0.50 -24.39
N ALA A 317 1.61 0.23 -25.39
CA ALA A 317 0.33 0.93 -25.29
C ALA A 317 -0.82 -0.05 -25.03
N GLY A 318 -0.79 -1.24 -25.64
CA GLY A 318 -1.73 -2.32 -25.41
C GLY A 318 -1.74 -2.82 -23.96
N HIS A 319 -0.57 -3.05 -23.36
CA HIS A 319 -0.48 -3.51 -21.96
C HIS A 319 -1.02 -2.47 -20.97
N LEU A 320 -0.66 -1.19 -21.13
CA LEU A 320 -1.18 -0.12 -20.27
C LEU A 320 -2.69 0.08 -20.45
N GLN A 321 -3.19 0.00 -21.69
CA GLN A 321 -4.64 0.05 -21.96
C GLN A 321 -5.38 -1.12 -21.30
N ASN A 322 -4.82 -2.33 -21.36
CA ASN A 322 -5.41 -3.50 -20.68
C ASN A 322 -5.43 -3.32 -19.16
N ALA A 323 -4.38 -2.73 -18.57
CA ALA A 323 -4.36 -2.42 -17.14
C ALA A 323 -5.46 -1.41 -16.76
N ILE A 324 -5.63 -0.34 -17.55
CA ILE A 324 -6.69 0.66 -17.37
C ILE A 324 -8.07 -0.01 -17.45
N GLN A 325 -8.31 -0.86 -18.45
CA GLN A 325 -9.57 -1.59 -18.58
C GLN A 325 -9.87 -2.43 -17.33
N ILE A 326 -8.88 -3.17 -16.81
CA ILE A 326 -9.06 -3.96 -15.58
C ILE A 326 -9.41 -3.05 -14.39
N TYR A 327 -8.78 -1.87 -14.27
CA TYR A 327 -9.13 -0.93 -13.21
C TYR A 327 -10.53 -0.34 -13.37
N GLU A 328 -10.96 -0.04 -14.58
CA GLU A 328 -12.33 0.41 -14.89
C GLU A 328 -13.33 -0.67 -14.47
N ASP A 329 -13.13 -1.92 -14.90
CA ASP A 329 -13.96 -3.07 -14.51
C ASP A 329 -14.02 -3.21 -12.98
N CYS A 330 -12.88 -3.07 -12.29
CA CYS A 330 -12.82 -3.10 -10.84
C CYS A 330 -13.58 -1.95 -10.18
N VAL A 331 -13.53 -0.74 -10.75
CA VAL A 331 -14.29 0.43 -10.25
C VAL A 331 -15.78 0.27 -10.53
N GLN A 332 -16.18 -0.39 -11.62
CA GLN A 332 -17.57 -0.69 -11.94
C GLN A 332 -18.14 -1.77 -11.00
N LEU A 333 -17.39 -2.86 -10.77
CA LEU A 333 -17.77 -3.93 -9.84
C LEU A 333 -17.78 -3.43 -8.39
N TRP A 334 -16.76 -2.65 -8.02
CA TRP A 334 -16.54 -2.18 -6.65
C TRP A 334 -16.42 -0.65 -6.59
N PRO A 335 -17.50 0.12 -6.89
CA PRO A 335 -17.48 1.59 -6.93
C PRO A 335 -17.24 2.24 -5.58
N GLU A 336 -17.20 1.43 -4.52
CA GLU A 336 -16.89 1.90 -3.20
C GLU A 336 -15.39 1.83 -2.87
N HIS A 337 -14.61 0.97 -3.53
CA HIS A 337 -13.19 0.82 -3.28
C HIS A 337 -12.43 2.07 -3.73
N ILE A 338 -11.75 2.73 -2.79
CA ILE A 338 -11.15 4.05 -2.98
C ILE A 338 -9.81 3.93 -3.69
N GLU A 339 -9.03 2.91 -3.34
CA GLU A 339 -7.65 2.77 -3.80
C GLU A 339 -7.58 2.33 -5.26
N THR A 340 -8.53 1.52 -5.74
CA THR A 340 -8.66 1.18 -7.17
C THR A 340 -8.99 2.41 -8.00
N ALA A 341 -9.92 3.24 -7.54
CA ALA A 341 -10.28 4.47 -8.25
C ALA A 341 -9.11 5.48 -8.29
N TYR A 342 -8.25 5.46 -7.27
CA TYR A 342 -7.02 6.24 -7.27
C TYR A 342 -5.99 5.67 -8.26
N ARG A 343 -5.79 4.35 -8.31
CA ARG A 343 -4.90 3.73 -9.30
C ARG A 343 -5.34 3.99 -10.73
N LEU A 344 -6.64 3.86 -11.00
CA LEU A 344 -7.22 4.22 -12.30
C LEU A 344 -6.82 5.65 -12.71
N SER A 345 -6.93 6.61 -11.79
CA SER A 345 -6.52 7.99 -12.10
C SER A 345 -5.03 8.16 -12.39
N ILE A 346 -4.16 7.35 -11.77
CA ILE A 346 -2.71 7.36 -12.06
C ILE A 346 -2.46 6.72 -13.42
N ALA A 347 -3.02 5.53 -13.68
CA ALA A 347 -2.86 4.82 -14.95
C ALA A 347 -3.32 5.65 -16.15
N CYS A 348 -4.47 6.35 -16.02
CA CYS A 348 -4.95 7.29 -17.03
C CYS A 348 -3.96 8.45 -17.27
N ALA A 349 -3.37 8.99 -16.20
CA ALA A 349 -2.38 10.07 -16.32
C ALA A 349 -1.08 9.59 -17.01
N GLU A 350 -0.61 8.38 -16.69
CA GLU A 350 0.58 7.80 -17.33
C GLU A 350 0.36 7.53 -18.82
N LYS A 351 -0.82 7.06 -19.22
CA LYS A 351 -1.18 6.86 -20.63
C LYS A 351 -1.10 8.17 -21.42
N GLY A 352 -1.57 9.27 -20.83
CA GLY A 352 -1.45 10.62 -21.42
C GLY A 352 0.01 11.04 -21.60
N ALA A 353 0.87 10.81 -20.58
CA ALA A 353 2.27 11.19 -20.63
C ALA A 353 3.12 10.39 -21.63
N GLY A 354 2.75 9.13 -21.91
CA GLY A 354 3.49 8.24 -22.82
C GLY A 354 3.20 8.45 -24.31
N THR A 355 2.13 9.16 -24.67
CA THR A 355 1.74 9.36 -26.07
C THR A 355 2.50 10.54 -26.64
N GLN A 356 3.70 10.30 -27.18
CA GLN A 356 4.38 11.31 -28.01
C GLN A 356 3.54 11.65 -29.25
N PRO A 357 3.66 12.87 -29.78
CA PRO A 357 2.90 13.31 -30.95
C PRO A 357 3.16 12.38 -32.13
N GLN A 358 2.08 12.03 -32.82
CA GLN A 358 2.04 11.30 -34.09
C GLN A 358 3.32 11.50 -34.90
N VAL A 359 3.97 10.40 -35.27
CA VAL A 359 4.98 10.41 -36.35
C VAL A 359 4.27 10.96 -37.59
N PRO A 360 4.64 12.15 -38.10
CA PRO A 360 4.01 12.71 -39.28
C PRO A 360 4.43 11.85 -40.47
N GLY A 361 3.50 11.08 -41.04
CA GLY A 361 3.74 10.32 -42.27
C GLY A 361 3.27 8.86 -42.30
N SER A 362 2.67 8.32 -41.24
CA SER A 362 1.95 7.06 -41.38
C SER A 362 0.57 7.33 -41.98
N ASP A 363 0.50 7.28 -43.31
CA ASP A 363 -0.70 7.44 -44.15
C ASP A 363 -1.66 6.23 -44.08
N ASP A 364 -1.53 5.40 -43.03
CA ASP A 364 -2.46 4.31 -42.76
C ASP A 364 -3.73 4.91 -42.18
N GLY A 365 -4.71 5.18 -43.06
CA GLY A 365 -6.03 5.77 -42.81
C GLY A 365 -6.96 4.99 -41.87
N HIS A 366 -6.42 4.30 -40.87
CA HIS A 366 -7.16 3.95 -39.66
C HIS A 366 -6.95 5.07 -38.64
N ASP A 367 -7.80 6.09 -38.78
CA ASP A 367 -8.16 7.06 -37.74
C ASP A 367 -8.57 6.31 -36.46
N THR A 368 -7.57 5.85 -35.72
CA THR A 368 -7.75 5.46 -34.33
C THR A 368 -7.68 6.78 -33.58
N HIS A 369 -8.74 7.57 -33.71
CA HIS A 369 -9.04 8.69 -32.84
C HIS A 369 -8.93 8.17 -31.40
N LEU A 370 -7.77 8.35 -30.78
CA LEU A 370 -7.63 8.19 -29.34
C LEU A 370 -8.53 9.27 -28.73
N PRO A 371 -9.62 8.91 -28.04
CA PRO A 371 -10.59 9.88 -27.57
C PRO A 371 -9.91 10.91 -26.65
N GLU A 372 -10.13 12.19 -26.96
CA GLU A 372 -9.74 13.37 -26.18
C GLU A 372 -10.28 13.38 -24.73
N ASP A 373 -11.11 12.40 -24.39
CA ASP A 373 -11.71 12.20 -23.08
C ASP A 373 -10.70 11.69 -22.02
N TYR A 374 -9.61 11.01 -22.41
CA TYR A 374 -8.72 10.32 -21.45
C TYR A 374 -7.91 11.24 -20.51
N GLU A 375 -7.40 12.39 -20.96
CA GLU A 375 -6.76 13.36 -20.03
C GLU A 375 -7.78 14.05 -19.12
N ARG A 376 -9.03 14.19 -19.59
CA ARG A 376 -10.13 14.66 -18.75
C ARG A 376 -10.55 13.58 -17.74
N ASP A 377 -10.29 12.30 -18.02
CA ASP A 377 -10.65 11.20 -17.14
C ASP A 377 -9.82 11.16 -15.86
N SER A 378 -8.49 11.39 -15.88
CA SER A 378 -7.68 11.35 -14.64
C SER A 378 -8.16 12.40 -13.62
N VAL A 379 -8.32 13.65 -14.06
CA VAL A 379 -8.83 14.77 -13.25
C VAL A 379 -10.25 14.50 -12.78
N THR A 380 -11.08 13.93 -13.65
CA THR A 380 -12.47 13.59 -13.32
C THR A 380 -12.51 12.49 -12.26
N HIS A 381 -11.74 11.42 -12.40
CA HIS A 381 -11.58 10.36 -11.41
C HIS A 381 -11.08 10.90 -10.06
N LEU A 382 -10.10 11.80 -10.05
CA LEU A 382 -9.63 12.46 -8.82
C LEU A 382 -10.73 13.29 -8.14
N LYS A 383 -11.52 14.05 -8.91
CA LYS A 383 -12.67 14.80 -8.38
C LYS A 383 -13.72 13.85 -7.78
N TRP A 384 -14.05 12.75 -8.46
CA TRP A 384 -14.97 11.72 -7.95
C TRP A 384 -14.45 11.09 -6.67
N LEU A 385 -13.16 10.78 -6.62
CA LEU A 385 -12.47 10.23 -5.47
C LEU A 385 -12.53 11.18 -4.27
N ARG A 386 -12.30 12.48 -4.49
CA ARG A 386 -12.46 13.53 -3.46
C ARG A 386 -13.86 13.56 -2.88
N LEU A 387 -14.88 13.42 -3.73
CA LEU A 387 -16.28 13.33 -3.30
C LEU A 387 -16.53 12.05 -2.49
N ARG A 388 -16.03 10.89 -2.94
CA ARG A 388 -16.12 9.59 -2.24
C ARG A 388 -15.48 9.65 -0.85
N LEU A 389 -14.37 10.36 -0.72
CA LEU A 389 -13.64 10.60 0.53
C LEU A 389 -14.26 11.69 1.41
N THR A 390 -15.42 12.27 1.10
CA THR A 390 -16.09 13.19 2.04
C THR A 390 -16.48 12.46 3.32
N ARG A 391 -16.33 13.13 4.48
CA ARG A 391 -16.62 12.52 5.79
C ARG A 391 -18.04 11.96 5.85
N ARG A 392 -19.00 12.69 5.27
CA ARG A 392 -20.40 12.26 5.19
C ARG A 392 -20.57 10.96 4.39
N ARG A 393 -19.91 10.81 3.24
CA ARG A 393 -20.01 9.58 2.42
C ARG A 393 -19.31 8.39 3.08
N VAL A 394 -18.09 8.58 3.61
CA VAL A 394 -17.38 7.53 4.37
C VAL A 394 -18.20 7.07 5.58
N LEU A 395 -18.75 8.01 6.35
CA LEU A 395 -19.59 7.67 7.51
C LEU A 395 -20.90 6.99 7.10
N ARG A 396 -21.54 7.44 6.01
CA ARG A 396 -22.75 6.80 5.48
C ARG A 396 -22.48 5.36 5.04
N ARG A 397 -21.37 5.11 4.33
CA ARG A 397 -20.96 3.77 3.91
C ARG A 397 -20.62 2.90 5.12
N TRP A 398 -19.86 3.43 6.07
CA TRP A 398 -19.62 2.76 7.35
C TRP A 398 -20.93 2.42 8.08
N ALA A 399 -21.86 3.36 8.20
CA ALA A 399 -23.17 3.14 8.83
C ALA A 399 -24.01 2.08 8.10
N ARG A 400 -23.93 2.03 6.77
CA ARG A 400 -24.62 1.02 5.94
C ARG A 400 -24.25 -0.41 6.31
N THR A 401 -22.99 -0.64 6.71
CA THR A 401 -22.50 -1.97 7.15
C THR A 401 -23.13 -2.47 8.46
N TRP A 402 -23.93 -1.64 9.14
CA TRP A 402 -24.68 -2.01 10.34
C TRP A 402 -26.13 -2.41 10.07
N LEU A 403 -26.64 -2.19 8.85
CA LEU A 403 -28.02 -2.52 8.51
C LEU A 403 -28.20 -4.05 8.45
N PRO A 404 -29.31 -4.58 8.98
CA PRO A 404 -29.63 -6.00 8.83
C PRO A 404 -29.70 -6.37 7.33
N GLY A 405 -29.15 -7.53 6.97
CA GLY A 405 -29.03 -7.98 5.57
C GLY A 405 -27.86 -7.37 4.76
N ARG A 406 -27.14 -6.38 5.29
CA ARG A 406 -25.92 -5.80 4.68
C ARG A 406 -24.73 -5.80 5.63
N ARG A 407 -24.79 -6.68 6.63
CA ARG A 407 -23.75 -6.78 7.65
C ARG A 407 -22.54 -7.50 7.06
N ASN A 408 -21.52 -6.74 6.70
CA ASN A 408 -20.20 -7.27 6.38
C ASN A 408 -19.16 -6.60 7.30
N LEU A 409 -18.57 -7.38 8.21
CA LEU A 409 -17.57 -6.91 9.17
C LEU A 409 -16.24 -6.55 8.48
N GLY A 410 -15.91 -7.20 7.36
CA GLY A 410 -14.77 -6.86 6.52
C GLY A 410 -14.88 -5.47 5.92
N GLU A 411 -15.98 -5.17 5.23
CA GLU A 411 -16.28 -3.81 4.75
C GLU A 411 -16.32 -2.81 5.90
N ARG A 412 -16.88 -3.19 7.05
CA ARG A 412 -16.89 -2.32 8.24
C ARG A 412 -15.47 -2.00 8.71
N ARG A 413 -14.55 -2.97 8.69
CA ARG A 413 -13.12 -2.76 9.02
C ARG A 413 -12.48 -1.83 8.00
N TYR A 414 -12.74 -2.06 6.71
CA TYR A 414 -12.30 -1.19 5.63
C TYR A 414 -12.81 0.25 5.78
N TRP A 415 -14.10 0.47 6.08
CA TRP A 415 -14.60 1.83 6.30
C TRP A 415 -14.09 2.46 7.60
N ARG A 416 -13.82 1.62 8.61
CA ARG A 416 -13.28 2.09 9.89
C ARG A 416 -11.83 2.56 9.76
N GLN A 417 -10.98 1.90 8.94
CA GLN A 417 -9.59 2.36 8.75
C GLN A 417 -9.53 3.77 8.18
N TRP A 418 -10.46 4.14 7.29
CA TRP A 418 -10.58 5.50 6.76
C TRP A 418 -10.84 6.57 7.84
N MET A 419 -11.49 6.20 8.94
CA MET A 419 -11.77 7.09 10.07
C MET A 419 -10.75 6.96 11.21
N ALA A 420 -9.94 5.90 11.22
CA ALA A 420 -8.94 5.67 12.23
C ALA A 420 -7.81 6.71 12.10
N LEU A 421 -7.32 7.18 13.25
CA LEU A 421 -6.10 7.98 13.32
C LEU A 421 -4.90 7.08 13.01
N GLU A 422 -3.96 7.59 12.21
CA GLU A 422 -2.73 6.87 11.91
C GLU A 422 -1.86 6.74 13.17
N ARG A 423 -1.24 5.57 13.34
CA ARG A 423 -0.24 5.34 14.39
C ARG A 423 1.15 5.41 13.75
N PRO A 424 2.19 5.90 14.47
CA PRO A 424 2.19 6.28 15.88
C PRO A 424 1.55 7.66 16.16
N LEU A 425 0.89 7.78 17.32
CA LEU A 425 0.57 9.09 17.88
C LEU A 425 1.90 9.84 18.06
N PRO A 426 2.02 11.09 17.58
CA PRO A 426 0.98 12.11 17.61
C PRO A 426 0.34 12.46 16.26
N ALA A 427 0.35 11.59 15.24
CA ALA A 427 -0.32 11.86 13.98
C ALA A 427 -1.84 12.12 14.17
N LEU A 428 -2.24 13.40 14.23
CA LEU A 428 -3.65 13.83 14.36
C LEU A 428 -4.44 13.70 13.04
N ARG A 429 -3.89 12.99 12.04
CA ARG A 429 -4.52 12.77 10.74
C ARG A 429 -5.09 11.36 10.67
N SER A 430 -6.33 11.28 10.23
CA SER A 430 -6.96 10.01 9.83
C SER A 430 -6.44 9.60 8.45
N HIS A 431 -6.46 8.30 8.14
CA HIS A 431 -6.11 7.78 6.81
C HIS A 431 -6.83 8.54 5.67
N ARG A 432 -8.12 8.81 5.85
CA ARG A 432 -8.91 9.65 4.93
C ARG A 432 -8.31 11.03 4.67
N ARG A 433 -7.76 11.69 5.70
CA ARG A 433 -7.21 13.06 5.57
C ARG A 433 -5.86 13.01 4.87
N ALA A 434 -5.02 12.04 5.20
CA ALA A 434 -3.75 11.80 4.50
C ALA A 434 -4.01 11.55 3.00
N PHE A 435 -4.89 10.59 2.70
CA PHE A 435 -5.22 10.25 1.32
C PHE A 435 -5.91 11.39 0.56
N LEU A 436 -6.82 12.15 1.20
CA LEU A 436 -7.36 13.37 0.59
C LEU A 436 -6.29 14.42 0.28
N GLY A 437 -5.25 14.51 1.12
CA GLY A 437 -4.09 15.36 0.86
C GLY A 437 -3.35 14.88 -0.38
N ALA A 438 -3.11 13.57 -0.50
CA ALA A 438 -2.47 12.96 -1.66
C ALA A 438 -3.26 13.21 -2.96
N VAL A 439 -4.58 12.99 -2.94
CA VAL A 439 -5.47 13.25 -4.08
C VAL A 439 -5.42 14.73 -4.50
N ARG A 440 -5.40 15.67 -3.54
CA ARG A 440 -5.28 17.10 -3.85
C ARG A 440 -3.93 17.47 -4.46
N ILE A 441 -2.86 16.78 -4.06
CA ILE A 441 -1.54 16.98 -4.66
C ILE A 441 -1.51 16.38 -6.06
N ALA A 442 -2.13 15.21 -6.29
CA ALA A 442 -2.28 14.65 -7.62
C ALA A 442 -3.09 15.58 -8.54
N GLU A 443 -4.22 16.14 -8.07
CA GLU A 443 -4.98 17.17 -8.80
C GLU A 443 -4.10 18.41 -9.12
N ALA A 444 -3.18 18.77 -8.23
CA ALA A 444 -2.24 19.87 -8.45
C ALA A 444 -1.13 19.50 -9.44
N ALA A 445 -0.68 18.24 -9.47
CA ALA A 445 0.31 17.73 -10.42
C ALA A 445 -0.22 17.75 -11.85
N GLU A 446 -1.51 17.47 -12.07
CA GLU A 446 -2.14 17.59 -13.40
C GLU A 446 -2.05 19.02 -13.97
N VAL A 447 -2.04 20.05 -13.11
CA VAL A 447 -1.82 21.43 -13.56
C VAL A 447 -0.42 21.59 -14.15
N LEU A 448 0.59 20.93 -13.59
CA LEU A 448 1.96 20.97 -14.09
C LEU A 448 2.15 20.10 -15.32
N ARG A 449 1.51 18.92 -15.39
CA ARG A 449 1.54 18.07 -16.58
C ARG A 449 0.95 18.79 -17.79
N ALA A 450 -0.20 19.44 -17.61
CA ALA A 450 -0.81 20.29 -18.64
C ALA A 450 0.04 21.53 -19.00
N ALA A 451 1.03 21.89 -18.18
CA ALA A 451 1.96 23.00 -18.45
C ALA A 451 3.19 22.57 -19.24
N GLN A 452 3.44 21.27 -19.41
CA GLN A 452 4.68 20.80 -20.00
C GLN A 452 4.76 21.11 -21.50
N PRO A 453 5.96 21.41 -22.03
CA PRO A 453 6.17 21.61 -23.46
C PRO A 453 5.75 20.35 -24.24
N GLY A 454 4.88 20.51 -25.24
CA GLY A 454 4.38 19.39 -26.06
C GLY A 454 3.04 18.79 -25.62
N ALA A 455 2.46 19.23 -24.50
CA ALA A 455 1.06 18.93 -24.18
C ALA A 455 0.14 19.62 -25.21
N ALA A 456 -0.50 18.85 -26.09
CA ALA A 456 -1.38 19.38 -27.13
C ALA A 456 -2.62 20.05 -26.53
N ASP A 457 -3.04 21.21 -27.06
CA ASP A 457 -4.32 21.83 -26.70
C ASP A 457 -5.45 21.18 -27.52
N PRO A 458 -6.36 20.40 -26.90
CA PRO A 458 -7.40 19.65 -27.62
C PRO A 458 -8.43 20.56 -28.30
N GLY A 459 -8.50 21.85 -27.94
CA GLY A 459 -9.44 22.79 -28.56
C GLY A 459 -8.86 23.58 -29.74
N ARG A 460 -7.53 23.62 -29.89
CA ARG A 460 -6.83 24.42 -30.90
C ARG A 460 -5.46 23.81 -31.21
N PRO A 461 -5.36 22.94 -32.22
CA PRO A 461 -4.05 22.46 -32.66
C PRO A 461 -3.16 23.66 -32.99
N GLY A 462 -2.00 23.75 -32.33
CA GLY A 462 -1.01 24.82 -32.52
C GLY A 462 -0.95 25.91 -31.45
N ARG A 463 -1.80 25.91 -30.41
CA ARG A 463 -1.66 26.85 -29.28
C ARG A 463 -1.17 26.13 -28.03
N GLU A 464 0.06 26.38 -27.60
CA GLU A 464 0.56 25.89 -26.31
C GLU A 464 -0.35 26.37 -25.18
N ARG A 465 -1.00 25.44 -24.48
CA ARG A 465 -1.86 25.75 -23.34
C ARG A 465 -1.00 25.97 -22.10
N ARG A 466 -0.39 27.15 -22.00
CA ARG A 466 0.29 27.54 -20.76
C ARG A 466 -0.75 27.85 -19.69
N PRO A 467 -0.81 27.12 -18.56
CA PRO A 467 -1.69 27.47 -17.47
C PRO A 467 -1.31 28.86 -16.95
N ALA A 468 -2.32 29.66 -16.62
CA ALA A 468 -2.10 30.97 -16.04
C ALA A 468 -1.19 30.83 -14.79
N PRO A 469 -0.19 31.71 -14.58
CA PRO A 469 0.74 31.64 -13.44
C PRO A 469 0.03 31.50 -12.08
N GLU A 470 -1.13 32.14 -11.92
CA GLU A 470 -1.98 32.03 -10.73
C GLU A 470 -2.46 30.59 -10.44
N THR A 471 -2.65 29.78 -11.48
CA THR A 471 -3.07 28.38 -11.36
C THR A 471 -1.92 27.52 -10.85
N VAL A 472 -0.70 27.75 -11.37
CA VAL A 472 0.53 27.10 -10.89
C VAL A 472 0.79 27.48 -9.44
N GLU A 473 0.71 28.77 -9.11
CA GLU A 473 0.82 29.26 -7.74
C GLU A 473 -0.20 28.62 -6.78
N ARG A 474 -1.45 28.48 -7.21
CA ARG A 474 -2.50 27.80 -6.44
C ARG A 474 -2.20 26.31 -6.24
N ALA A 475 -1.60 25.66 -7.24
CA ALA A 475 -1.15 24.27 -7.14
C ALA A 475 -0.06 24.14 -6.06
N PHE A 476 0.99 24.97 -6.11
CA PHE A 476 2.03 25.01 -5.08
C PHE A 476 1.48 25.28 -3.67
N ARG A 477 0.57 26.24 -3.52
CA ARG A 477 -0.08 26.53 -2.23
C ARG A 477 -0.86 25.32 -1.71
N THR A 478 -1.47 24.55 -2.60
CA THR A 478 -2.18 23.31 -2.24
C THR A 478 -1.21 22.27 -1.72
N VAL A 479 -0.11 22.01 -2.44
CA VAL A 479 0.92 21.05 -2.01
C VAL A 479 1.54 21.46 -0.68
N ALA A 480 1.97 22.72 -0.56
CA ALA A 480 2.54 23.27 0.66
C ALA A 480 1.60 23.11 1.86
N LYS A 481 0.30 23.38 1.67
CA LYS A 481 -0.72 23.23 2.73
C LYS A 481 -0.87 21.77 3.17
N GLU A 482 -0.91 20.83 2.23
CA GLU A 482 -1.14 19.42 2.55
C GLU A 482 0.09 18.80 3.23
N VAL A 483 1.31 19.10 2.76
CA VAL A 483 2.59 18.66 3.34
C VAL A 483 2.82 19.25 4.73
N THR A 484 2.62 20.56 4.91
CA THR A 484 2.92 21.26 6.19
C THR A 484 1.82 21.13 7.26
N GLY A 485 0.81 20.31 7.02
CA GLY A 485 -0.24 20.06 8.02
C GLY A 485 -1.39 21.07 8.01
N GLY A 486 -1.27 22.20 7.30
CA GLY A 486 -2.24 23.30 7.34
C GLY A 486 -2.42 23.97 8.72
N PHE A 487 -1.71 23.49 9.74
CA PHE A 487 -1.79 23.90 11.15
C PHE A 487 -1.57 25.42 11.30
N TRP A 488 -0.78 26.01 10.41
CA TRP A 488 -0.42 27.42 10.44
C TRP A 488 -1.46 28.38 9.85
N ARG A 489 -2.54 27.87 9.22
CA ARG A 489 -3.74 28.72 8.96
C ARG A 489 -4.32 29.26 10.26
N ARG A 490 -4.14 28.56 11.39
CA ARG A 490 -4.58 29.00 12.72
C ARG A 490 -3.70 30.11 13.31
N TRP A 491 -2.44 30.18 12.86
CA TRP A 491 -1.44 31.19 13.25
C TRP A 491 -1.34 32.34 12.24
N ARG A 492 -2.21 32.36 11.22
CA ARG A 492 -2.30 33.46 10.25
C ARG A 492 -2.64 34.81 10.91
N TRP A 493 -3.21 34.80 12.12
CA TRP A 493 -3.40 36.01 12.93
C TRP A 493 -2.07 36.62 13.39
N LEU A 494 -1.00 35.84 13.52
CA LEU A 494 0.30 36.28 14.01
C LEU A 494 1.24 36.79 12.90
N GLY A 495 0.67 37.32 11.81
CA GLY A 495 1.46 37.99 10.76
C GLY A 495 2.27 37.05 9.85
N ALA A 496 1.99 35.74 9.85
CA ALA A 496 2.69 34.81 8.96
C ALA A 496 2.43 35.17 7.48
N HIS A 497 3.51 35.48 6.76
CA HIS A 497 3.48 35.86 5.34
C HIS A 497 2.74 34.80 4.49
N PRO A 498 1.91 35.18 3.50
CA PRO A 498 1.12 34.23 2.68
C PRO A 498 1.93 33.12 2.01
N TRP A 499 3.22 33.37 1.80
CA TRP A 499 4.17 32.51 1.09
C TRP A 499 4.97 31.58 2.01
N TRP A 500 4.80 31.67 3.32
CA TRP A 500 5.59 30.91 4.28
C TRP A 500 5.48 29.40 4.06
N GLY A 501 4.28 28.89 3.73
CA GLY A 501 4.08 27.47 3.45
C GLY A 501 4.89 26.99 2.24
N MET A 502 4.90 27.76 1.15
CA MET A 502 5.69 27.45 -0.04
C MET A 502 7.18 27.58 0.24
N ARG A 503 7.59 28.62 0.99
CA ARG A 503 8.98 28.76 1.44
C ARG A 503 9.41 27.57 2.28
N ARG A 504 8.57 27.05 3.18
CA ARG A 504 8.92 25.86 3.96
C ARG A 504 8.95 24.59 3.11
N LEU A 505 8.10 24.49 2.08
CA LEU A 505 8.13 23.37 1.14
C LEU A 505 9.46 23.34 0.37
N LEU A 506 9.90 24.49 -0.15
CA LEU A 506 11.09 24.63 -0.99
C LEU A 506 12.40 24.78 -0.18
N TYR A 507 12.36 25.57 0.89
CA TYR A 507 13.51 25.91 1.74
C TYR A 507 13.59 25.13 3.05
N ALA A 508 13.03 23.92 3.12
CA ALA A 508 13.06 23.10 4.34
C ALA A 508 14.47 22.90 4.94
N ASP A 509 15.52 23.09 4.12
CA ASP A 509 16.93 22.81 4.44
C ASP A 509 17.83 24.06 4.50
N HIS A 510 17.37 25.24 4.03
CA HIS A 510 18.26 26.41 3.87
C HIS A 510 18.59 27.16 5.17
N HIS A 511 17.88 26.88 6.27
CA HIS A 511 18.15 27.52 7.57
C HIS A 511 19.52 27.16 8.18
N HIS A 512 20.24 26.17 7.65
CA HIS A 512 21.57 25.78 8.16
C HIS A 512 22.76 26.41 7.43
N ARG A 513 22.59 27.03 6.25
CA ARG A 513 23.73 27.57 5.49
C ARG A 513 24.37 28.82 6.09
N HIS A 514 23.63 29.64 6.83
CA HIS A 514 24.21 30.83 7.47
C HIS A 514 24.86 30.55 8.84
N ALA A 515 24.70 29.33 9.40
CA ALA A 515 25.33 28.96 10.67
C ALA A 515 26.60 28.09 10.51
N HIS A 516 26.90 27.61 9.30
CA HIS A 516 28.03 26.69 9.04
C HIS A 516 28.93 27.13 7.88
N ALA A 517 29.11 28.45 7.65
CA ALA A 517 29.93 29.02 6.59
C ALA A 517 31.46 28.73 6.67
N GLY A 518 31.87 27.62 7.29
CA GLY A 518 33.27 27.20 7.39
C GLY A 518 33.50 25.69 7.38
N LEU A 519 32.50 24.86 7.05
CA LEU A 519 32.68 23.41 6.94
C LEU A 519 32.32 22.91 5.54
N ASP A 520 33.28 22.20 4.94
CA ASP A 520 33.25 21.69 3.58
C ASP A 520 31.97 20.89 3.28
N HIS A 521 31.36 21.22 2.14
CA HIS A 521 30.11 20.59 1.65
C HIS A 521 30.27 19.07 1.45
N GLU A 522 31.49 18.58 1.27
CA GLU A 522 31.82 17.15 1.23
C GLU A 522 31.67 16.45 2.58
N GLN A 523 31.99 17.12 3.69
CA GLN A 523 31.85 16.57 5.04
C GLN A 523 30.39 16.54 5.49
N ALA A 524 29.54 17.46 5.02
CA ALA A 524 28.09 17.42 5.29
C ALA A 524 27.35 16.30 4.52
N LEU A 525 27.92 15.81 3.41
CA LEU A 525 27.43 14.64 2.68
C LEU A 525 27.97 13.31 3.23
N LYS A 526 29.19 13.30 3.80
CA LYS A 526 29.83 12.11 4.41
C LYS A 526 29.45 11.90 5.88
N SER A 527 29.24 12.96 6.64
CA SER A 527 28.58 12.88 7.95
C SER A 527 27.09 12.80 7.67
N GLY A 528 26.49 11.62 7.83
CA GLY A 528 25.05 11.48 7.85
C GLY A 528 24.50 12.38 8.94
N SER A 529 24.13 13.61 8.59
CA SER A 529 23.63 14.62 9.51
C SER A 529 22.59 13.96 10.40
N GLU A 530 22.88 13.90 11.71
CA GLU A 530 21.89 13.43 12.67
C GLU A 530 20.63 14.26 12.44
N PRO A 531 19.53 13.66 11.99
CA PRO A 531 18.33 14.42 11.70
C PRO A 531 17.87 14.99 13.04
N SER A 532 17.87 16.32 13.14
CA SER A 532 17.36 17.04 14.29
C SER A 532 16.07 16.38 14.77
N ARG A 533 16.04 16.02 16.06
CA ARG A 533 14.90 15.45 16.79
C ARG A 533 13.75 16.45 16.89
N ILE A 534 13.38 17.14 15.82
CA ILE A 534 12.08 17.79 15.77
C ILE A 534 11.09 16.67 15.46
N PRO A 535 10.23 16.29 16.42
CA PRO A 535 9.26 15.25 16.18
C PRO A 535 8.38 15.73 15.03
N ASN A 536 8.41 15.03 13.89
CA ASN A 536 7.45 15.19 12.80
C ASN A 536 6.06 14.82 13.33
N ARG A 537 5.46 15.70 14.13
CA ARG A 537 4.21 15.46 14.89
C ARG A 537 2.96 15.45 14.01
N ALA A 538 3.12 15.55 12.70
CA ALA A 538 2.04 15.35 11.75
C ALA A 538 2.62 14.67 10.51
N SER A 539 2.85 13.35 10.57
CA SER A 539 3.07 12.58 9.35
C SER A 539 1.86 12.83 8.44
N ALA A 540 2.08 13.53 7.32
CA ALA A 540 1.02 13.81 6.38
C ALA A 540 0.47 12.54 5.72
N GLY A 541 1.20 11.42 5.86
CA GLY A 541 1.04 10.15 5.16
C GLY A 541 2.14 10.01 4.12
N TYR A 542 2.66 8.80 3.89
CA TYR A 542 3.75 8.58 2.93
C TYR A 542 3.34 9.03 1.52
N LEU A 543 2.10 8.72 1.12
CA LEU A 543 1.55 9.07 -0.19
C LEU A 543 1.47 10.59 -0.42
N VAL A 544 1.25 11.39 0.64
CA VAL A 544 1.27 12.86 0.53
C VAL A 544 2.67 13.35 0.20
N TYR A 545 3.68 12.82 0.87
CA TYR A 545 5.07 13.19 0.61
C TYR A 545 5.54 12.67 -0.76
N TYR A 546 5.15 11.45 -1.12
CA TYR A 546 5.45 10.88 -2.42
C TYR A 546 4.86 11.72 -3.57
N ASN A 547 3.56 12.01 -3.53
CA ASN A 547 2.92 12.86 -4.55
C ASN A 547 3.51 14.28 -4.56
N ALA A 548 3.92 14.80 -3.40
CA ALA A 548 4.59 16.10 -3.33
C ALA A 548 5.96 16.07 -4.03
N ALA A 549 6.71 14.97 -3.90
CA ALA A 549 7.95 14.78 -4.64
C ALA A 549 7.72 14.70 -6.15
N CYS A 550 6.69 13.96 -6.59
CA CYS A 550 6.28 13.87 -8.00
C CYS A 550 5.93 15.26 -8.54
N PHE A 551 5.09 16.01 -7.83
CA PHE A 551 4.76 17.40 -8.15
C PHE A 551 5.99 18.30 -8.26
N LEU A 552 6.93 18.22 -7.30
CA LEU A 552 8.14 19.04 -7.29
C LEU A 552 9.12 18.64 -8.41
N SER A 553 9.15 17.37 -8.79
CA SER A 553 9.90 16.88 -9.95
C SER A 553 9.32 17.41 -11.26
N LEU A 554 7.99 17.37 -11.44
CA LEU A 554 7.33 17.99 -12.59
C LEU A 554 7.61 19.50 -12.66
N ALA A 555 7.68 20.17 -11.51
CA ALA A 555 7.95 21.60 -11.42
C ALA A 555 9.34 22.03 -11.92
N LEU A 556 10.28 21.10 -12.08
CA LEU A 556 11.58 21.35 -12.72
C LEU A 556 11.44 21.82 -14.18
N SER A 557 10.31 21.45 -14.81
CA SER A 557 9.98 21.72 -16.21
C SER A 557 9.23 23.05 -16.39
N VAL A 558 8.93 23.77 -15.30
CA VAL A 558 8.23 25.05 -15.37
C VAL A 558 9.21 26.13 -15.85
N ASP A 559 8.85 26.80 -16.94
CA ASP A 559 9.61 27.92 -17.49
C ASP A 559 9.66 29.12 -16.53
N GLY A 560 10.63 30.02 -16.71
CA GLY A 560 10.81 31.20 -15.87
C GLY A 560 9.55 32.06 -15.69
N SER A 561 8.72 32.19 -16.73
CA SER A 561 7.46 32.93 -16.68
C SER A 561 6.34 32.23 -15.90
N GLY A 562 6.46 30.92 -15.65
CA GLY A 562 5.50 30.12 -14.88
C GLY A 562 5.86 29.98 -13.41
N ILE A 563 7.03 30.51 -12.99
CA ILE A 563 7.46 30.49 -11.58
C ILE A 563 6.52 31.37 -10.76
N PRO A 564 5.95 30.88 -9.64
CA PRO A 564 5.06 31.69 -8.80
C PRO A 564 5.72 33.00 -8.32
N GLY A 565 4.95 34.11 -8.37
CA GLY A 565 5.41 35.42 -7.95
C GLY A 565 6.00 35.43 -6.53
N GLY A 566 7.11 36.15 -6.33
CA GLY A 566 7.84 36.18 -5.06
C GLY A 566 8.92 35.11 -4.90
N PHE A 567 9.01 34.15 -5.83
CA PHE A 567 10.19 33.30 -6.05
C PHE A 567 11.02 33.75 -7.26
N GLU A 568 10.53 34.70 -8.06
CA GLU A 568 11.33 35.38 -9.09
C GLU A 568 12.58 36.09 -8.53
N ARG A 569 12.60 36.36 -7.21
CA ARG A 569 13.76 36.92 -6.51
C ARG A 569 14.84 35.89 -6.17
N THR A 570 14.57 34.59 -6.29
CA THR A 570 15.53 33.52 -5.96
C THR A 570 16.40 33.15 -7.15
N GLY A 571 16.86 34.17 -7.87
CA GLY A 571 17.82 34.03 -8.96
C GLY A 571 17.30 33.31 -10.20
N SER A 572 18.25 32.73 -10.94
CA SER A 572 18.04 32.10 -12.24
C SER A 572 17.06 30.92 -12.20
N VAL A 573 16.54 30.51 -13.37
CA VAL A 573 15.71 29.28 -13.51
C VAL A 573 16.42 28.04 -12.94
N ASP A 574 17.75 28.01 -12.95
CA ASP A 574 18.53 26.90 -12.40
C ASP A 574 18.50 26.85 -10.86
N GLU A 575 18.42 27.99 -10.18
CA GLU A 575 18.24 28.05 -8.72
C GLU A 575 16.87 27.52 -8.32
N TRP A 576 15.82 27.91 -9.05
CA TRP A 576 14.47 27.36 -8.87
C TRP A 576 14.45 25.82 -9.01
N ARG A 577 15.10 25.30 -10.06
CA ARG A 577 15.21 23.85 -10.28
C ARG A 577 15.99 23.17 -9.16
N GLU A 578 17.05 23.80 -8.66
CA GLU A 578 17.81 23.27 -7.52
C GLU A 578 16.96 23.19 -6.25
N ASP A 579 16.18 24.22 -5.94
CA ASP A 579 15.27 24.24 -4.80
C ASP A 579 14.16 23.18 -4.93
N CYS A 580 13.56 23.04 -6.11
CA CYS A 580 12.56 22.00 -6.38
C CYS A 580 13.14 20.59 -6.23
N ALA A 581 14.34 20.35 -6.77
CA ALA A 581 15.00 19.04 -6.68
C ALA A 581 15.35 18.67 -5.23
N ARG A 582 15.91 19.61 -4.46
CA ARG A 582 16.19 19.43 -3.02
C ARG A 582 14.91 19.14 -2.25
N ALA A 583 13.87 19.93 -2.48
CA ALA A 583 12.57 19.76 -1.82
C ALA A 583 11.94 18.40 -2.16
N ALA A 584 12.00 17.96 -3.42
CA ALA A 584 11.48 16.66 -3.85
C ALA A 584 12.18 15.51 -3.09
N ILE A 585 13.51 15.55 -2.99
CA ILE A 585 14.31 14.57 -2.24
C ILE A 585 13.96 14.56 -0.75
N VAL A 586 13.78 15.73 -0.13
CA VAL A 586 13.31 15.81 1.26
C VAL A 586 11.96 15.10 1.42
N GLN A 587 11.04 15.27 0.47
CA GLN A 587 9.74 14.58 0.54
C GLN A 587 9.86 13.07 0.27
N LEU A 588 10.72 12.62 -0.66
CA LEU A 588 10.98 11.18 -0.85
C LEU A 588 11.56 10.54 0.42
N ASN A 589 12.51 11.20 1.07
CA ASN A 589 13.06 10.76 2.36
C ASN A 589 11.99 10.73 3.46
N ASN A 590 11.10 11.72 3.49
CA ASN A 590 9.96 11.71 4.43
C ASN A 590 9.00 10.56 4.14
N SER A 591 8.77 10.21 2.86
CA SER A 591 7.97 9.06 2.46
C SER A 591 8.57 7.75 2.98
N LEU A 592 9.89 7.54 2.81
CA LEU A 592 10.61 6.36 3.31
C LEU A 592 10.57 6.24 4.84
N ARG A 593 10.59 7.37 5.56
CA ARG A 593 10.61 7.40 7.04
C ARG A 593 9.26 7.11 7.69
N VAL A 594 8.17 7.06 6.93
CA VAL A 594 6.86 6.69 7.50
C VAL A 594 6.88 5.21 7.87
N SER A 595 6.68 4.87 9.14
CA SER A 595 6.72 3.48 9.66
C SER A 595 5.76 2.47 9.00
N ARG A 596 4.85 2.94 8.16
CA ARG A 596 3.87 2.15 7.38
C ARG A 596 3.93 2.51 5.90
N SER A 597 5.06 3.02 5.46
CA SER A 597 5.27 3.35 4.07
C SER A 597 5.25 2.06 3.27
N GLN A 598 4.37 2.01 2.27
CA GLN A 598 4.43 1.00 1.22
C GLN A 598 5.27 1.50 0.03
N PHE A 599 5.97 2.63 0.20
CA PHE A 599 6.86 3.18 -0.81
C PHE A 599 8.08 2.27 -1.00
N SER A 600 8.34 1.86 -2.23
CA SER A 600 9.54 1.15 -2.65
C SER A 600 10.34 1.98 -3.64
N SER A 601 11.66 1.83 -3.66
CA SER A 601 12.51 2.49 -4.65
C SER A 601 12.18 2.05 -6.08
N ALA A 602 11.78 0.79 -6.26
CA ALA A 602 11.29 0.26 -7.52
C ALA A 602 10.06 1.02 -8.06
N TRP A 603 9.22 1.58 -7.19
CA TRP A 603 8.12 2.44 -7.62
C TRP A 603 8.63 3.79 -8.10
N ALA A 604 9.51 4.46 -7.34
CA ALA A 604 10.05 5.74 -7.77
C ALA A 604 10.77 5.68 -9.12
N GLU A 605 11.52 4.61 -9.37
CA GLU A 605 12.21 4.39 -10.64
C GLU A 605 11.30 4.41 -11.87
N ARG A 606 10.09 3.86 -11.72
CA ARG A 606 9.15 3.67 -12.83
C ARG A 606 8.18 4.84 -13.00
N ASP A 607 7.99 5.65 -11.97
CA ASP A 607 7.08 6.79 -12.01
C ASP A 607 7.59 7.87 -12.97
N SER A 608 6.81 8.12 -14.03
CA SER A 608 7.13 9.10 -15.06
C SER A 608 7.26 10.52 -14.52
N ASP A 609 6.56 10.88 -13.44
CA ASP A 609 6.62 12.21 -12.83
C ASP A 609 7.96 12.47 -12.13
N LEU A 610 8.65 11.41 -11.68
CA LEU A 610 9.96 11.51 -11.03
C LEU A 610 11.13 11.45 -12.02
N ARG A 611 10.87 11.12 -13.29
CA ARG A 611 11.93 11.05 -14.32
C ARG A 611 12.71 12.36 -14.49
N PRO A 612 12.10 13.57 -14.48
CA PRO A 612 12.86 14.82 -14.56
C PRO A 612 13.90 14.94 -13.44
N LEU A 613 13.52 14.60 -12.22
CA LEU A 613 14.40 14.62 -11.06
C LEU A 613 15.58 13.64 -11.21
N PHE A 614 15.32 12.41 -11.62
CA PHE A 614 16.36 11.38 -11.65
C PHE A 614 17.23 11.42 -12.90
N THR A 615 16.67 11.64 -14.07
CA THR A 615 17.43 11.65 -15.33
C THR A 615 18.11 12.99 -15.60
N GLY A 616 17.62 14.07 -14.97
CA GLY A 616 18.01 15.43 -15.31
C GLY A 616 17.53 15.89 -16.68
N ARG A 617 16.67 15.11 -17.35
CA ARG A 617 16.10 15.42 -18.67
C ARG A 617 14.72 16.06 -18.47
N LEU A 618 14.54 17.27 -18.99
CA LEU A 618 13.24 17.95 -18.97
C LEU A 618 12.41 17.54 -20.19
N PRO A 619 11.07 17.46 -20.08
CA PRO A 619 10.18 17.22 -21.21
C PRO A 619 10.43 18.24 -22.32
N GLY A 620 10.59 17.77 -23.56
CA GLY A 620 10.83 18.63 -24.73
C GLY A 620 12.23 19.25 -24.83
N GLY A 621 13.14 18.98 -23.88
CA GLY A 621 14.53 19.45 -23.97
C GLY A 621 15.31 18.76 -25.10
N PRO A 622 16.30 19.46 -25.72
CA PRO A 622 17.12 18.84 -26.75
C PRO A 622 17.85 17.61 -26.17
N ARG A 623 17.87 16.51 -26.94
CA ARG A 623 18.70 15.32 -26.68
C ARG A 623 20.18 15.67 -26.86
N THR A 624 20.70 16.65 -26.14
CA THR A 624 22.13 16.94 -26.19
C THR A 624 22.87 15.77 -25.56
N ALA A 625 23.73 15.11 -26.33
CA ALA A 625 24.56 13.96 -25.93
C ALA A 625 25.61 14.27 -24.84
N GLY A 626 25.57 15.46 -24.23
CA GLY A 626 26.41 15.85 -23.11
C GLY A 626 25.68 15.66 -21.80
N ARG A 627 26.32 15.01 -20.81
CA ARG A 627 25.81 14.92 -19.44
C ARG A 627 25.31 16.30 -18.99
N PRO A 628 24.02 16.48 -18.67
CA PRO A 628 23.54 17.73 -18.09
C PRO A 628 24.30 17.92 -16.79
N ASN A 629 25.25 18.86 -16.78
CA ASN A 629 26.11 19.15 -15.64
C ASN A 629 25.40 20.10 -14.65
N HIS A 630 24.06 20.15 -14.72
CA HIS A 630 23.27 20.96 -13.81
C HIS A 630 23.31 20.36 -12.40
N ARG A 631 23.58 21.21 -11.42
CA ARG A 631 23.70 20.83 -10.01
C ARG A 631 22.45 20.14 -9.46
N TRP A 632 21.27 20.57 -9.90
CA TRP A 632 19.99 19.97 -9.52
C TRP A 632 19.85 18.51 -10.00
N ALA A 633 20.24 18.22 -11.25
CA ALA A 633 20.21 16.87 -11.82
C ALA A 633 21.17 15.90 -11.09
N ARG A 634 22.31 16.40 -10.62
CA ARG A 634 23.24 15.61 -9.78
C ARG A 634 22.59 15.22 -8.45
N THR A 635 21.80 16.12 -7.87
CA THR A 635 21.14 15.88 -6.57
C THR A 635 20.14 14.73 -6.68
N GLY A 636 19.31 14.71 -7.72
CA GLY A 636 18.36 13.62 -7.98
C GLY A 636 19.03 12.28 -8.29
N ARG A 637 20.06 12.28 -9.14
CA ARG A 637 20.87 11.07 -9.44
C ARG A 637 21.53 10.48 -8.20
N ASN A 638 22.12 11.32 -7.35
CA ASN A 638 22.74 10.85 -6.11
C ASN A 638 21.72 10.17 -5.19
N TRP A 639 20.51 10.73 -5.09
CA TRP A 639 19.44 10.10 -4.33
C TRP A 639 19.00 8.77 -4.95
N ALA A 640 18.83 8.72 -6.28
CA ALA A 640 18.49 7.48 -7.00
C ALA A 640 19.53 6.38 -6.74
N HIS A 641 20.83 6.70 -6.85
CA HIS A 641 21.90 5.76 -6.50
C HIS A 641 21.85 5.32 -5.03
N PHE A 642 21.59 6.23 -4.09
CA PHE A 642 21.49 5.90 -2.67
C PHE A 642 20.37 4.87 -2.38
N VAL A 643 19.26 4.92 -3.11
CA VAL A 643 18.16 3.95 -2.97
C VAL A 643 18.21 2.80 -3.98
N ASN A 644 19.35 2.58 -4.64
CA ASN A 644 19.60 1.54 -5.65
C ASN A 644 18.65 1.60 -6.87
N ILE A 645 18.20 2.79 -7.28
CA ILE A 645 17.48 2.98 -8.55
C ILE A 645 18.50 3.00 -9.68
N HIS A 646 18.32 2.12 -10.67
CA HIS A 646 19.15 2.09 -11.87
C HIS A 646 18.62 3.11 -12.87
N LEU A 647 19.48 4.04 -13.28
CA LEU A 647 19.13 5.05 -14.28
C LEU A 647 19.84 4.69 -15.58
N PRO A 648 19.12 4.62 -16.72
CA PRO A 648 19.77 4.49 -18.02
C PRO A 648 20.60 5.74 -18.28
N ASP A 649 21.84 5.55 -18.76
CA ASP A 649 22.78 6.64 -19.05
C ASP A 649 22.27 7.64 -20.12
#